data_AF-A0AAW0D6A4-F1
#
_entry.id   AF-A0AAW0D6A4-F1
#
_cell.length_a   1.000
_cell.length_b   1.000
_cell.length_c   1.000
_cell.angle_alpha   90.00
_cell.angle_beta   90.00
_cell.angle_gamma   90.00
#
_symmetry.space_group_name_H-M   'P 1'
#
loop_
_entity.id
_entity.type
_entity.pdbx_description
1 polymer ?
#
loop_
_entity_poly.entity_id
_entity_poly.type
_entity_poly.pdbx_seq_one_letter_code
_entity_poly.pdbx_strand_id
1 'polypeptide(L)'
;MSEIDLPRQSSGTEWWYYNFHLTLVDGRQASAFIAFFRVTTLRAKSQQDDESAAEYEVIYTHFVHFAISLAPSGAEEGRYLFTSAMDSNNASFLQNVLQCDRRIDPLLQEALVEVLQRGSIPEPESFIEGDVTVSESGSLKLVYGNTASVECITNNQGTEFYRILARSQDGLYGFELDLEPKKSPVNHGNDGLVHGHKVDDDEMYYCFVSRCAVSGSIRVDGSRTLVDGAPDLSTGWYDREMGGNVHPWDHPNTRPTEGAWVWGSLQLANGWDLTFFTVWDVDVYTGEKEVRDRTAIAISPEGERVQCSEHMFECKEKWDSLETLNEYGTKWRLTIPRLEVDVSVHAPFVMQETRTICVGRGYWEGRVTVTGTMLGQEVSGLGFVENVPAQIIANLSRYLKRMGSMIVGEVCKVYPEKLIDPLHAADILGLDQTTQQLISFCVEPASLHPTRFTQDLPLDALHRHFFAPVRHITEQGGKSWRSFISVVCISAFGTSPEPFKPLLAAIELLHTGSLIVDDIEDESPTRRGVAAVHRTWGIPTAINAGTAAYFAFQSAVTAIRDHLDLSRTVTLYDAYFETMRAAHAGQALDIAGNRLENLTDILDGRTSPSVLEKQVLAIHRLKTAIIAANIAKMSAVIAGASPEQTLALVEYIENLGIAFQIMDDVYDLRGWSHVLDPRARAKVLKRRGDDIRSGKINIPIAKAGYMMPFEDARWIWETVLSKPSQDEALVQAVIDQLESHGVVDQCVKEAHQMVDEAWAKMEGYLTDSQAKVHLRALGWYLVKHNSI
;
A
#
# COMPACT_ATOMS: atom_id res chain seq x y z
N MET A 1 -5.83 -14.66 -39.31
CA MET A 1 -5.96 -14.48 -37.84
C MET A 1 -7.20 -13.64 -37.48
N SER A 2 -7.65 -12.77 -38.38
CA SER A 2 -8.78 -11.85 -38.20
C SER A 2 -10.04 -12.39 -37.51
N GLU A 3 -10.53 -13.60 -37.80
CA GLU A 3 -11.79 -14.08 -37.22
C GLU A 3 -11.71 -14.45 -35.73
N ILE A 4 -10.53 -14.86 -35.24
CA ILE A 4 -10.29 -15.16 -33.83
C ILE A 4 -10.14 -13.85 -33.03
N ASP A 5 -9.65 -12.80 -33.66
CA ASP A 5 -9.38 -11.53 -32.99
C ASP A 5 -10.65 -10.70 -32.77
N LEU A 6 -11.68 -10.88 -33.59
CA LEU A 6 -12.91 -10.11 -33.48
C LEU A 6 -13.63 -10.38 -32.14
N PRO A 7 -14.35 -9.37 -31.62
CA PRO A 7 -15.13 -9.52 -30.42
C PRO A 7 -16.32 -10.48 -30.60
N ARG A 8 -16.79 -11.09 -29.51
CA ARG A 8 -17.95 -12.00 -29.50
C ARG A 8 -19.03 -11.47 -28.57
N GLN A 9 -20.26 -11.34 -29.09
CA GLN A 9 -21.40 -10.85 -28.31
C GLN A 9 -21.79 -11.78 -27.14
N SER A 10 -21.46 -13.06 -27.22
CA SER A 10 -21.69 -14.04 -26.16
C SER A 10 -20.67 -13.95 -25.01
N SER A 11 -19.59 -13.19 -25.16
CA SER A 11 -18.53 -13.10 -24.16
C SER A 11 -18.87 -12.05 -23.11
N GLY A 12 -18.89 -12.45 -21.85
CA GLY A 12 -18.95 -11.56 -20.69
C GLY A 12 -17.68 -10.74 -20.51
N THR A 13 -16.52 -11.25 -20.92
CA THR A 13 -15.23 -10.54 -20.82
C THR A 13 -14.33 -10.87 -22.00
N GLU A 14 -13.66 -9.84 -22.50
CA GLU A 14 -12.76 -9.90 -23.62
C GLU A 14 -11.53 -9.04 -23.35
N TRP A 15 -10.35 -9.61 -23.62
CA TRP A 15 -9.06 -8.93 -23.57
C TRP A 15 -8.22 -9.20 -24.81
N TRP A 16 -7.52 -8.16 -25.25
CA TRP A 16 -6.48 -8.19 -26.28
C TRP A 16 -5.21 -7.63 -25.67
N TYR A 17 -4.14 -8.39 -25.72
CA TYR A 17 -2.97 -8.10 -24.92
C TYR A 17 -1.69 -8.27 -25.73
N TYR A 18 -0.85 -7.24 -25.69
CA TYR A 18 0.34 -7.14 -26.52
C TYR A 18 1.53 -6.76 -25.66
N ASN A 19 2.60 -7.54 -25.79
CA ASN A 19 3.83 -7.42 -25.03
C ASN A 19 5.02 -7.25 -25.97
N PHE A 20 5.98 -6.41 -25.61
CA PHE A 20 7.12 -6.08 -26.47
C PHE A 20 8.43 -6.01 -25.68
N HIS A 21 9.42 -6.79 -26.08
CA HIS A 21 10.82 -6.55 -25.74
C HIS A 21 11.47 -5.72 -26.83
N LEU A 22 12.05 -4.58 -26.44
CA LEU A 22 12.53 -3.57 -27.36
C LEU A 22 14.03 -3.32 -27.15
N THR A 23 14.78 -3.33 -28.23
CA THR A 23 16.09 -2.68 -28.32
C THR A 23 15.91 -1.38 -29.09
N LEU A 24 16.31 -0.25 -28.50
CA LEU A 24 16.22 1.05 -29.15
C LEU A 24 17.48 1.33 -29.97
N VAL A 25 17.36 2.20 -30.99
CA VAL A 25 18.50 2.59 -31.86
C VAL A 25 19.64 3.29 -31.12
N ASP A 26 19.40 3.77 -29.89
CA ASP A 26 20.41 4.35 -29.01
C ASP A 26 21.05 3.32 -28.04
N GLY A 27 20.71 2.04 -28.19
CA GLY A 27 21.23 0.91 -27.42
C GLY A 27 20.49 0.62 -26.11
N ARG A 28 19.55 1.49 -25.69
CA ARG A 28 18.77 1.25 -24.48
C ARG A 28 17.84 0.05 -24.65
N GLN A 29 17.66 -0.68 -23.55
CA GLN A 29 16.75 -1.81 -23.46
C GLN A 29 15.44 -1.34 -22.82
N ALA A 30 14.33 -1.67 -23.47
CA ALA A 30 13.00 -1.34 -22.98
C ALA A 30 12.04 -2.52 -23.13
N SER A 31 10.89 -2.42 -22.49
CA SER A 31 9.71 -3.19 -22.85
C SER A 31 8.48 -2.32 -22.79
N ALA A 32 7.44 -2.75 -23.47
CA ALA A 32 6.13 -2.13 -23.38
C ALA A 32 5.07 -3.23 -23.31
N PHE A 33 3.90 -2.90 -22.79
CA PHE A 33 2.72 -3.71 -22.96
C PHE A 33 1.48 -2.84 -23.15
N ILE A 34 0.43 -3.42 -23.70
CA ILE A 34 -0.92 -2.84 -23.71
C ILE A 34 -1.99 -3.92 -23.66
N ALA A 35 -3.01 -3.65 -22.86
CA ALA A 35 -4.17 -4.50 -22.63
C ALA A 35 -5.45 -3.69 -22.92
N PHE A 36 -6.25 -4.13 -23.90
CA PHE A 36 -7.59 -3.61 -24.13
C PHE A 36 -8.62 -4.54 -23.53
N PHE A 37 -9.58 -4.01 -22.78
CA PHE A 37 -10.65 -4.79 -22.17
C PHE A 37 -12.02 -4.32 -22.62
N ARG A 38 -12.92 -5.29 -22.82
CA ARG A 38 -14.36 -5.08 -23.00
C ARG A 38 -15.11 -6.03 -22.08
N VAL A 39 -15.98 -5.49 -21.22
CA VAL A 39 -16.84 -6.27 -20.33
C VAL A 39 -18.29 -6.06 -20.72
N THR A 40 -19.02 -7.16 -20.89
CA THR A 40 -20.42 -7.17 -21.28
C THR A 40 -21.30 -7.40 -20.06
N THR A 41 -22.28 -6.53 -19.85
CA THR A 41 -23.24 -6.60 -18.74
C THR A 41 -24.67 -6.34 -19.22
N LEU A 42 -25.66 -6.78 -18.44
CA LEU A 42 -27.09 -6.58 -18.74
C LEU A 42 -27.71 -5.60 -17.77
N ARG A 43 -28.27 -4.50 -18.26
CA ARG A 43 -28.99 -3.50 -17.45
C ARG A 43 -30.49 -3.59 -17.70
N ALA A 44 -31.31 -3.58 -16.64
CA ALA A 44 -32.77 -3.60 -16.79
C ALA A 44 -33.29 -2.24 -17.33
N LYS A 45 -34.22 -2.27 -18.30
CA LYS A 45 -34.77 -1.04 -18.92
C LYS A 45 -35.81 -0.30 -18.06
N SER A 46 -36.39 -0.94 -17.03
CA SER A 46 -37.27 -0.31 -16.03
C SER A 46 -37.37 -1.14 -14.73
N GLN A 47 -37.45 -0.47 -13.58
CA GLN A 47 -38.03 -1.04 -12.35
C GLN A 47 -39.56 -0.93 -12.45
N GLN A 48 -40.24 -1.91 -13.03
CA GLN A 48 -41.69 -2.05 -12.87
C GLN A 48 -41.99 -3.31 -12.06
N ASP A 49 -42.78 -3.15 -11.00
CA ASP A 49 -43.25 -4.16 -10.04
C ASP A 49 -44.21 -5.22 -10.66
N ASP A 50 -44.02 -5.61 -11.92
CA ASP A 50 -44.84 -6.64 -12.55
C ASP A 50 -43.95 -7.77 -13.07
N GLU A 51 -44.21 -8.99 -12.61
CA GLU A 51 -43.48 -10.25 -12.87
C GLU A 51 -43.53 -10.72 -14.35
N SER A 52 -43.67 -9.80 -15.31
CA SER A 52 -43.60 -10.09 -16.75
C SER A 52 -42.24 -9.67 -17.32
N ALA A 53 -41.38 -10.67 -17.60
CA ALA A 53 -40.15 -10.62 -18.39
C ALA A 53 -39.45 -9.25 -18.49
N ALA A 54 -38.59 -8.93 -17.51
CA ALA A 54 -37.75 -7.75 -17.54
C ALA A 54 -36.98 -7.65 -18.87
N GLU A 55 -37.18 -6.56 -19.62
CA GLU A 55 -36.36 -6.27 -20.79
C GLU A 55 -34.98 -5.78 -20.34
N TYR A 56 -33.93 -6.43 -20.82
CA TYR A 56 -32.54 -6.02 -20.58
C TYR A 56 -31.96 -5.32 -21.80
N GLU A 57 -31.06 -4.37 -21.57
CA GLU A 57 -30.15 -3.81 -22.57
C GLU A 57 -28.72 -4.27 -22.30
N VAL A 58 -27.96 -4.51 -23.38
CA VAL A 58 -26.55 -4.88 -23.31
C VAL A 58 -25.73 -3.61 -23.16
N ILE A 59 -24.89 -3.56 -22.13
CA ILE A 59 -23.92 -2.48 -21.93
C ILE A 59 -22.51 -3.06 -22.03
N TYR A 60 -21.70 -2.36 -22.83
CA TYR A 60 -20.26 -2.60 -22.89
C TYR A 60 -19.54 -1.55 -22.06
N THR A 61 -18.68 -2.01 -21.16
CA THR A 61 -17.71 -1.15 -20.47
C THR A 61 -16.32 -1.44 -21.01
N HIS A 62 -15.49 -0.40 -21.06
CA HIS A 62 -14.17 -0.48 -21.67
C HIS A 62 -13.12 0.13 -20.76
N PHE A 63 -11.96 -0.50 -20.71
CA PHE A 63 -10.77 0.06 -20.09
C PHE A 63 -9.50 -0.43 -20.81
N VAL A 64 -8.44 0.35 -20.69
CA VAL A 64 -7.15 0.10 -21.32
C VAL A 64 -6.02 0.37 -20.32
N HIS A 65 -5.06 -0.53 -20.29
CA HIS A 65 -3.81 -0.34 -19.56
C HIS A 65 -2.66 -0.41 -20.55
N PHE A 66 -1.65 0.44 -20.38
CA PHE A 66 -0.38 0.25 -21.06
C PHE A 66 0.76 0.74 -20.19
N ALA A 67 1.95 0.18 -20.39
CA ALA A 67 3.15 0.70 -19.77
C ALA A 67 4.38 0.61 -20.67
N ILE A 68 5.39 1.39 -20.30
CA ILE A 68 6.76 1.33 -20.81
C ILE A 68 7.69 1.12 -19.62
N SER A 69 8.50 0.07 -19.70
CA SER A 69 9.55 -0.26 -18.74
C SER A 69 10.91 -0.01 -19.39
N LEU A 70 11.69 0.91 -18.84
CA LEU A 70 13.08 1.14 -19.25
C LEU A 70 13.99 0.38 -18.31
N ALA A 71 14.83 -0.49 -18.89
CA ALA A 71 15.80 -1.24 -18.10
C ALA A 71 16.89 -0.29 -17.53
N PRO A 72 17.43 -0.60 -16.35
CA PRO A 72 18.56 0.16 -15.78
C PRO A 72 19.74 0.22 -16.75
N SER A 73 20.43 1.36 -16.81
CA SER A 73 21.59 1.57 -17.69
C SER A 73 22.67 2.40 -17.00
N GLY A 74 23.84 1.81 -16.75
CA GLY A 74 24.93 2.47 -16.05
C GLY A 74 24.52 2.87 -14.63
N ALA A 75 24.42 4.18 -14.38
CA ALA A 75 23.99 4.74 -13.09
C ALA A 75 22.48 5.10 -13.05
N GLU A 76 21.77 5.00 -14.17
CA GLU A 76 20.32 5.27 -14.22
C GLU A 76 19.53 4.05 -13.73
N GLU A 77 18.65 4.27 -12.76
CA GLU A 77 17.71 3.27 -12.28
C GLU A 77 16.64 2.94 -13.35
N GLY A 78 16.04 1.76 -13.23
CA GLY A 78 14.93 1.35 -14.07
C GLY A 78 13.71 2.25 -13.86
N ARG A 79 12.96 2.53 -14.93
CA ARG A 79 11.77 3.39 -14.90
C ARG A 79 10.56 2.65 -15.44
N TYR A 80 9.42 2.81 -14.79
CA TYR A 80 8.16 2.23 -15.22
C TYR A 80 7.10 3.32 -15.34
N LEU A 81 6.60 3.51 -16.55
CA LEU A 81 5.63 4.55 -16.91
C LEU A 81 4.37 3.85 -17.38
N PHE A 82 3.26 4.02 -16.67
CA PHE A 82 2.01 3.33 -16.98
C PHE A 82 0.82 4.27 -17.02
N THR A 83 -0.17 3.93 -17.83
CA THR A 83 -1.49 4.57 -17.89
C THR A 83 -2.56 3.52 -17.68
N SER A 84 -3.57 3.86 -16.87
CA SER A 84 -4.83 3.12 -16.73
C SER A 84 -5.97 4.08 -17.06
N ALA A 85 -6.81 3.72 -18.03
CA ALA A 85 -7.94 4.54 -18.41
C ALA A 85 -9.20 3.73 -18.64
N MET A 86 -10.36 4.27 -18.27
CA MET A 86 -11.67 3.62 -18.44
C MET A 86 -12.71 4.55 -19.06
N ASP A 87 -13.78 3.99 -19.62
CA ASP A 87 -14.93 4.77 -20.06
C ASP A 87 -15.91 5.09 -18.90
N SER A 88 -16.85 6.00 -19.15
CA SER A 88 -17.84 6.44 -18.15
C SER A 88 -18.81 5.34 -17.75
N ASN A 89 -19.08 4.38 -18.66
CA ASN A 89 -19.90 3.21 -18.34
C ASN A 89 -19.18 2.32 -17.32
N ASN A 90 -17.87 2.11 -17.45
CA ASN A 90 -17.07 1.34 -16.51
C ASN A 90 -17.04 2.00 -15.12
N ALA A 91 -16.87 3.32 -15.04
CA ALA A 91 -16.93 4.04 -13.77
C ALA A 91 -18.31 3.88 -13.09
N SER A 92 -19.39 3.97 -13.87
CA SER A 92 -20.77 3.77 -13.39
C SER A 92 -21.01 2.32 -12.94
N PHE A 93 -20.42 1.35 -13.64
CA PHE A 93 -20.48 -0.06 -13.29
C PHE A 93 -19.74 -0.32 -11.97
N LEU A 94 -18.50 0.17 -11.83
CA LEU A 94 -17.73 0.07 -10.60
C LEU A 94 -18.48 0.70 -9.42
N GLN A 95 -19.09 1.88 -9.60
CA GLN A 95 -19.90 2.51 -8.56
C GLN A 95 -21.06 1.63 -8.10
N ASN A 96 -21.77 0.97 -9.03
CA ASN A 96 -22.87 0.08 -8.70
C ASN A 96 -22.37 -1.18 -7.96
N VAL A 97 -21.35 -1.85 -8.50
CA VAL A 97 -20.74 -3.02 -7.86
C VAL A 97 -20.27 -2.68 -6.45
N LEU A 98 -19.64 -1.54 -6.25
CA LEU A 98 -19.19 -1.07 -4.94
C LEU A 98 -20.34 -0.81 -3.97
N GLN A 99 -21.56 -0.53 -4.40
CA GLN A 99 -22.72 -0.36 -3.50
C GLN A 99 -23.32 -1.70 -3.07
N CYS A 100 -23.15 -2.73 -3.91
CA CYS A 100 -23.73 -4.06 -3.72
C CYS A 100 -22.76 -5.05 -3.05
N ASP A 101 -21.45 -4.94 -3.29
CA ASP A 101 -20.42 -5.80 -2.70
C ASP A 101 -20.19 -5.44 -1.23
N ARG A 102 -20.49 -6.38 -0.32
CA ARG A 102 -20.35 -6.21 1.13
C ARG A 102 -19.03 -6.74 1.69
N ARG A 103 -18.13 -7.19 0.81
CA ARG A 103 -16.84 -7.78 1.22
C ARG A 103 -15.77 -6.74 1.46
N ILE A 104 -15.91 -5.53 0.91
CA ILE A 104 -14.97 -4.42 1.13
C ILE A 104 -15.24 -3.79 2.49
N ASP A 105 -14.17 -3.37 3.18
CA ASP A 105 -14.28 -2.64 4.45
C ASP A 105 -15.21 -1.41 4.30
N PRO A 106 -16.23 -1.24 5.17
CA PRO A 106 -17.21 -0.18 5.02
C PRO A 106 -16.62 1.23 4.95
N LEU A 107 -15.52 1.51 5.64
CA LEU A 107 -14.92 2.84 5.65
C LEU A 107 -14.23 3.17 4.32
N LEU A 108 -13.59 2.17 3.70
CA LEU A 108 -13.01 2.31 2.36
C LEU A 108 -14.11 2.42 1.30
N GLN A 109 -15.16 1.60 1.44
CA GLN A 109 -16.32 1.62 0.56
C GLN A 109 -17.01 2.99 0.57
N GLU A 110 -17.31 3.53 1.75
CA GLU A 110 -17.92 4.87 1.92
C GLU A 110 -17.05 5.97 1.28
N ALA A 111 -15.74 5.98 1.57
CA ALA A 111 -14.82 6.98 1.03
C ALA A 111 -14.66 6.88 -0.50
N LEU A 112 -14.66 5.67 -1.06
CA LEU A 112 -14.56 5.47 -2.51
C LEU A 112 -15.87 5.87 -3.22
N VAL A 113 -17.02 5.52 -2.65
CA VAL A 113 -18.33 5.92 -3.17
C VAL A 113 -18.47 7.45 -3.16
N GLU A 114 -17.96 8.13 -2.14
CA GLU A 114 -17.97 9.59 -2.06
C GLU A 114 -17.24 10.24 -3.25
N VAL A 115 -16.08 9.70 -3.65
CA VAL A 115 -15.33 10.19 -4.82
C VAL A 115 -16.13 9.95 -6.11
N LEU A 116 -16.64 8.73 -6.30
CA LEU A 116 -17.38 8.35 -7.51
C LEU A 116 -18.69 9.14 -7.67
N GLN A 117 -19.38 9.44 -6.58
CA GLN A 117 -20.62 10.24 -6.60
C GLN A 117 -20.40 11.71 -7.04
N ARG A 118 -19.17 12.23 -6.90
CA ARG A 118 -18.81 13.57 -7.41
C ARG A 118 -18.55 13.58 -8.91
N GLY A 119 -18.54 12.41 -9.56
CA GLY A 119 -18.20 12.25 -10.98
C GLY A 119 -16.69 12.16 -11.26
N SER A 120 -15.86 12.05 -10.23
CA SER A 120 -14.43 11.78 -10.36
C SER A 120 -14.14 10.29 -10.27
N ILE A 121 -12.95 9.90 -10.73
CA ILE A 121 -12.35 8.60 -10.47
C ILE A 121 -11.01 8.80 -9.74
N PRO A 122 -10.67 7.95 -8.75
CA PRO A 122 -9.42 8.08 -8.03
C PRO A 122 -8.18 7.90 -8.94
N GLU A 123 -7.31 8.89 -8.97
CA GLU A 123 -5.97 8.80 -9.54
C GLU A 123 -5.21 7.56 -8.99
N PRO A 124 -4.38 6.90 -9.83
CA PRO A 124 -3.91 7.33 -11.16
C PRO A 124 -4.83 6.94 -12.33
N GLU A 125 -6.05 6.48 -12.05
CA GLU A 125 -7.02 6.17 -13.10
C GLU A 125 -7.46 7.45 -13.84
N SER A 126 -7.65 7.34 -15.15
CA SER A 126 -8.17 8.44 -15.99
C SER A 126 -9.35 8.00 -16.86
N PHE A 127 -10.08 8.98 -17.39
CA PHE A 127 -11.13 8.68 -18.37
C PHE A 127 -10.52 8.59 -19.77
N ILE A 128 -11.02 7.65 -20.57
CA ILE A 128 -10.69 7.59 -21.99
C ILE A 128 -11.20 8.86 -22.68
N GLU A 129 -10.29 9.65 -23.24
CA GLU A 129 -10.63 10.87 -23.96
C GLU A 129 -11.07 10.58 -25.41
N GLY A 130 -12.36 10.78 -25.70
CA GLY A 130 -12.94 10.55 -27.03
C GLY A 130 -13.75 9.26 -27.11
N ASP A 131 -14.26 8.95 -28.31
CA ASP A 131 -15.18 7.83 -28.49
C ASP A 131 -14.42 6.48 -28.50
N VAL A 132 -15.00 5.49 -27.81
CA VAL A 132 -14.56 4.10 -27.91
C VAL A 132 -15.27 3.43 -29.09
N THR A 133 -14.51 2.84 -30.00
CA THR A 133 -15.04 2.06 -31.12
C THR A 133 -14.35 0.71 -31.21
N VAL A 134 -15.16 -0.34 -31.43
CA VAL A 134 -14.74 -1.73 -31.50
C VAL A 134 -15.37 -2.35 -32.75
N SER A 135 -14.57 -2.81 -33.70
CA SER A 135 -15.11 -3.49 -34.90
C SER A 135 -15.62 -4.89 -34.57
N GLU A 136 -16.85 -5.21 -34.97
CA GLU A 136 -17.43 -6.55 -34.79
C GLU A 136 -17.38 -7.43 -36.05
N SER A 137 -16.88 -6.88 -37.17
CA SER A 137 -16.74 -7.59 -38.44
C SER A 137 -15.55 -7.08 -39.24
N GLY A 138 -15.06 -7.89 -40.19
CA GLY A 138 -13.91 -7.54 -41.02
C GLY A 138 -12.58 -7.77 -40.30
N SER A 139 -11.73 -6.75 -40.23
CA SER A 139 -10.47 -6.80 -39.48
C SER A 139 -10.62 -6.20 -38.09
N LEU A 140 -9.79 -6.64 -37.15
CA LEU A 140 -9.72 -6.07 -35.81
C LEU A 140 -9.37 -4.58 -35.89
N LYS A 141 -10.21 -3.75 -35.29
CA LYS A 141 -9.97 -2.32 -35.07
C LYS A 141 -10.59 -1.91 -33.75
N LEU A 142 -9.72 -1.63 -32.77
CA LEU A 142 -10.09 -1.08 -31.47
C LEU A 142 -9.54 0.34 -31.41
N VAL A 143 -10.38 1.31 -31.06
CA VAL A 143 -9.98 2.70 -30.82
C VAL A 143 -10.57 3.12 -29.49
N TYR A 144 -9.72 3.33 -28.50
CA TYR A 144 -10.09 3.73 -27.14
C TYR A 144 -9.74 5.21 -27.01
N GLY A 145 -10.57 6.02 -27.67
CA GLY A 145 -10.37 7.46 -27.79
C GLY A 145 -9.00 7.82 -28.37
N ASN A 146 -8.38 8.86 -27.79
CA ASN A 146 -7.03 9.30 -28.11
C ASN A 146 -5.94 8.56 -27.30
N THR A 147 -6.35 7.68 -26.39
CA THR A 147 -5.44 7.00 -25.44
C THR A 147 -4.73 5.85 -26.12
N ALA A 148 -5.48 5.00 -26.82
CA ALA A 148 -4.90 3.84 -27.48
C ALA A 148 -5.72 3.30 -28.64
N SER A 149 -5.07 2.60 -29.57
CA SER A 149 -5.73 1.85 -30.63
C SER A 149 -4.92 0.65 -31.07
N VAL A 150 -5.61 -0.34 -31.64
CA VAL A 150 -5.00 -1.43 -32.40
C VAL A 150 -5.79 -1.68 -33.67
N GLU A 151 -5.09 -1.82 -34.80
CA GLU A 151 -5.69 -2.15 -36.09
C GLU A 151 -4.89 -3.27 -36.77
N CYS A 152 -5.57 -4.34 -37.16
CA CYS A 152 -5.01 -5.39 -37.99
C CYS A 152 -5.02 -4.93 -39.47
N ILE A 153 -3.83 -4.84 -40.06
CA ILE A 153 -3.60 -4.35 -41.42
C ILE A 153 -2.98 -5.46 -42.25
N THR A 154 -3.49 -5.68 -43.45
CA THR A 154 -2.85 -6.54 -44.45
C THR A 154 -2.04 -5.68 -45.41
N ASN A 155 -0.74 -5.91 -45.50
CA ASN A 155 0.12 -5.19 -46.43
C ASN A 155 -0.11 -5.65 -47.89
N ASN A 156 0.50 -4.95 -48.86
CA ASN A 156 0.39 -5.28 -50.29
C ASN A 156 0.92 -6.68 -50.65
N GLN A 157 1.68 -7.33 -49.77
CA GLN A 157 2.23 -8.68 -49.94
C GLN A 157 1.32 -9.75 -49.31
N GLY A 158 0.20 -9.36 -48.69
CA GLY A 158 -0.74 -10.28 -48.02
C GLY A 158 -0.37 -10.61 -46.58
N THR A 159 0.67 -9.99 -46.01
CA THR A 159 1.07 -10.21 -44.61
C THR A 159 0.20 -9.38 -43.67
N GLU A 160 -0.42 -10.03 -42.68
CA GLU A 160 -1.14 -9.37 -41.59
C GLU A 160 -0.16 -8.88 -40.51
N PHE A 161 -0.31 -7.64 -40.06
CA PHE A 161 0.38 -7.08 -38.89
C PHE A 161 -0.56 -6.18 -38.10
N TYR A 162 -0.27 -5.98 -36.81
CA TYR A 162 -1.06 -5.10 -35.94
C TYR A 162 -0.32 -3.79 -35.76
N ARG A 163 -0.99 -2.67 -36.07
CA ARG A 163 -0.52 -1.34 -35.73
C ARG A 163 -1.12 -0.93 -34.40
N ILE A 164 -0.27 -0.67 -33.42
CA ILE A 164 -0.66 -0.44 -32.04
C ILE A 164 -0.14 0.93 -31.61
N LEU A 165 -1.05 1.78 -31.14
CA LEU A 165 -0.74 3.11 -30.64
C LEU A 165 -1.20 3.22 -29.20
N ALA A 166 -0.36 3.81 -28.35
CA ALA A 166 -0.66 4.12 -26.97
C ALA A 166 -0.04 5.47 -26.60
N ARG A 167 -0.75 6.30 -25.83
CA ARG A 167 -0.30 7.62 -25.44
C ARG A 167 -0.84 8.01 -24.06
N SER A 168 0.04 8.55 -23.21
CA SER A 168 -0.36 9.12 -21.92
C SER A 168 -1.19 10.38 -22.14
N GLN A 169 -2.02 10.74 -21.16
CA GLN A 169 -2.90 11.91 -21.27
C GLN A 169 -2.12 13.22 -21.50
N ASP A 170 -0.98 13.38 -20.83
CA ASP A 170 -0.06 14.51 -21.03
C ASP A 170 0.80 14.39 -22.31
N GLY A 171 0.82 13.23 -22.97
CA GLY A 171 1.64 12.92 -24.14
C GLY A 171 3.14 12.85 -23.90
N LEU A 172 3.59 12.80 -22.63
CA LEU A 172 5.00 12.67 -22.28
C LEU A 172 5.54 11.27 -22.60
N TYR A 173 4.71 10.23 -22.57
CA TYR A 173 5.13 8.88 -22.93
C TYR A 173 4.06 8.13 -23.72
N GLY A 174 4.46 7.05 -24.37
CA GLY A 174 3.62 6.25 -25.25
C GLY A 174 4.42 5.55 -26.34
N PHE A 175 3.75 4.86 -27.24
CA PHE A 175 4.41 4.15 -28.34
C PHE A 175 3.52 4.01 -29.56
N GLU A 176 4.17 3.80 -30.70
CA GLU A 176 3.56 3.45 -31.98
C GLU A 176 4.38 2.27 -32.52
N LEU A 177 3.83 1.07 -32.40
CA LEU A 177 4.52 -0.19 -32.69
C LEU A 177 3.72 -1.00 -33.70
N ASP A 178 4.42 -1.53 -34.70
CA ASP A 178 3.89 -2.52 -35.63
C ASP A 178 4.36 -3.91 -35.17
N LEU A 179 3.41 -4.84 -35.02
CA LEU A 179 3.62 -6.22 -34.56
C LEU A 179 3.28 -7.21 -35.68
N GLU A 180 4.28 -7.90 -36.20
CA GLU A 180 4.11 -8.89 -37.27
C GLU A 180 4.28 -10.33 -36.72
N PRO A 181 3.23 -11.16 -36.67
CA PRO A 181 3.30 -12.55 -36.24
C PRO A 181 4.33 -13.37 -37.03
N LYS A 182 5.21 -14.09 -36.34
CA LYS A 182 6.21 -14.99 -36.95
C LYS A 182 5.96 -16.47 -36.69
N LYS A 183 5.22 -16.80 -35.63
CA LYS A 183 4.69 -18.14 -35.35
C LYS A 183 3.18 -18.18 -35.56
N SER A 184 2.64 -19.37 -35.79
CA SER A 184 1.19 -19.58 -35.83
C SER A 184 0.57 -19.39 -34.44
N PRO A 185 -0.69 -18.96 -34.35
CA PRO A 185 -1.41 -18.95 -33.07
C PRO A 185 -1.46 -20.33 -32.42
N VAL A 186 -1.30 -20.35 -31.10
CA VAL A 186 -1.32 -21.56 -30.27
C VAL A 186 -2.44 -21.43 -29.24
N ASN A 187 -3.22 -22.49 -29.09
CA ASN A 187 -4.28 -22.57 -28.10
C ASN A 187 -3.71 -22.91 -26.71
N HIS A 188 -4.14 -22.17 -25.69
CA HIS A 188 -3.77 -22.43 -24.31
C HIS A 188 -4.61 -23.57 -23.70
N GLY A 189 -4.30 -24.00 -22.47
CA GLY A 189 -5.19 -24.86 -21.67
C GLY A 189 -5.52 -26.20 -22.33
N ASN A 190 -6.80 -26.54 -22.33
CA ASN A 190 -7.35 -27.69 -23.05
C ASN A 190 -7.85 -27.27 -24.44
N ASP A 191 -6.91 -27.11 -25.38
CA ASP A 191 -7.17 -26.66 -26.77
C ASP A 191 -7.99 -25.36 -26.87
N GLY A 192 -7.62 -24.40 -26.05
CA GLY A 192 -8.18 -23.05 -25.99
C GLY A 192 -8.95 -22.83 -24.71
N LEU A 193 -9.52 -23.88 -24.13
CA LEU A 193 -10.34 -23.75 -22.92
C LEU A 193 -9.48 -23.63 -21.67
N VAL A 194 -9.68 -22.56 -20.90
CA VAL A 194 -9.09 -22.31 -19.59
C VAL A 194 -10.16 -21.88 -18.58
N HIS A 195 -9.93 -22.12 -17.30
CA HIS A 195 -10.78 -21.58 -16.25
C HIS A 195 -10.57 -20.07 -16.15
N GLY A 196 -11.65 -19.31 -16.20
CA GLY A 196 -11.64 -17.87 -16.10
C GLY A 196 -11.26 -17.36 -14.71
N HIS A 197 -10.99 -16.06 -14.64
CA HIS A 197 -10.68 -15.34 -13.40
C HIS A 197 -11.95 -15.06 -12.57
N LYS A 198 -13.12 -14.96 -13.22
CA LYS A 198 -14.41 -14.76 -12.56
C LYS A 198 -14.88 -16.03 -11.86
N VAL A 199 -15.77 -15.82 -10.90
CA VAL A 199 -15.93 -16.68 -9.73
C VAL A 199 -16.93 -17.83 -9.96
N ASP A 200 -17.60 -17.91 -11.11
CA ASP A 200 -18.44 -19.07 -11.46
C ASP A 200 -17.64 -20.09 -12.31
N ASP A 201 -18.23 -21.24 -12.69
CA ASP A 201 -17.64 -22.21 -13.64
C ASP A 201 -17.51 -21.54 -15.02
N ASP A 202 -16.65 -20.53 -15.07
CA ASP A 202 -16.54 -19.60 -16.16
C ASP A 202 -15.40 -20.06 -17.03
N GLU A 203 -15.73 -20.49 -18.24
CA GLU A 203 -14.75 -20.95 -19.20
C GLU A 203 -14.39 -19.80 -20.14
N MET A 204 -13.09 -19.62 -20.35
CA MET A 204 -12.55 -18.66 -21.29
C MET A 204 -11.80 -19.41 -22.38
N TYR A 205 -11.86 -18.88 -23.60
CA TYR A 205 -11.04 -19.30 -24.72
C TYR A 205 -9.79 -18.44 -24.79
N TYR A 206 -8.60 -19.06 -24.72
CA TYR A 206 -7.31 -18.40 -24.72
C TYR A 206 -6.40 -18.93 -25.84
N CYS A 207 -5.95 -18.04 -26.72
CA CYS A 207 -4.90 -18.29 -27.71
C CYS A 207 -3.85 -17.18 -27.71
N PHE A 208 -2.64 -17.51 -28.18
CA PHE A 208 -1.52 -16.57 -28.20
C PHE A 208 -0.57 -16.81 -29.38
N VAL A 209 0.25 -15.81 -29.69
CA VAL A 209 1.37 -15.89 -30.62
C VAL A 209 2.65 -15.58 -29.85
N SER A 210 3.52 -16.58 -29.71
CA SER A 210 4.68 -16.50 -28.83
C SER A 210 5.87 -15.70 -29.39
N ARG A 211 5.90 -15.43 -30.70
CA ARG A 211 6.92 -14.60 -31.35
C ARG A 211 6.36 -13.76 -32.49
N CYS A 212 6.58 -12.47 -32.36
CA CYS A 212 6.31 -11.47 -33.37
C CYS A 212 7.56 -10.61 -33.60
N ALA A 213 7.73 -10.11 -34.83
CA ALA A 213 8.67 -9.04 -35.11
C ALA A 213 8.04 -7.70 -34.72
N VAL A 214 8.86 -6.79 -34.18
CA VAL A 214 8.41 -5.49 -33.69
C VAL A 214 9.20 -4.39 -34.41
N SER A 215 8.49 -3.37 -34.86
CA SER A 215 9.10 -2.14 -35.40
C SER A 215 8.30 -0.92 -34.96
N GLY A 216 8.85 0.28 -35.16
CA GLY A 216 8.17 1.53 -34.81
C GLY A 216 8.98 2.38 -33.84
N SER A 217 8.32 2.94 -32.83
CA SER A 217 8.94 3.89 -31.90
C SER A 217 8.26 3.94 -30.55
N ILE A 218 9.04 4.31 -29.53
CA ILE A 218 8.51 4.72 -28.24
C ILE A 218 8.75 6.22 -28.01
N ARG A 219 8.00 6.79 -27.08
CA ARG A 219 8.16 8.14 -26.57
C ARG A 219 8.33 8.07 -25.05
N VAL A 220 9.34 8.75 -24.53
CA VAL A 220 9.58 8.94 -23.09
C VAL A 220 10.06 10.37 -22.87
N ASP A 221 9.51 11.05 -21.86
CA ASP A 221 9.79 12.45 -21.54
C ASP A 221 9.63 13.39 -22.75
N GLY A 222 8.63 13.11 -23.59
CA GLY A 222 8.35 13.84 -24.83
C GLY A 222 9.30 13.51 -26.00
N SER A 223 10.39 12.80 -25.76
CA SER A 223 11.37 12.43 -26.79
C SER A 223 11.00 11.11 -27.47
N ARG A 224 11.02 11.08 -28.81
CA ARG A 224 10.72 9.90 -29.62
C ARG A 224 12.01 9.17 -30.01
N THR A 225 12.07 7.87 -29.73
CA THR A 225 13.18 6.99 -30.10
C THR A 225 12.67 5.81 -30.94
N LEU A 226 13.38 5.49 -32.02
CA LEU A 226 13.04 4.37 -32.89
C LEU A 226 13.44 3.03 -32.23
N VAL A 227 12.64 2.01 -32.49
CA VAL A 227 12.98 0.62 -32.21
C VAL A 227 13.99 0.15 -33.27
N ASP A 228 15.04 -0.54 -32.84
CA ASP A 228 15.97 -1.19 -33.76
C ASP A 228 15.27 -2.39 -34.42
N GLY A 229 15.09 -2.28 -35.73
CA GLY A 229 14.41 -3.28 -36.55
C GLY A 229 15.31 -4.40 -37.05
N ALA A 230 16.56 -4.50 -36.58
CA ALA A 230 17.38 -5.67 -36.89
C ALA A 230 16.70 -6.95 -36.37
N PRO A 231 16.77 -8.06 -37.13
CA PRO A 231 16.16 -9.32 -36.72
C PRO A 231 16.61 -9.74 -35.33
N ASP A 232 15.67 -10.27 -34.55
CA ASP A 232 15.88 -10.85 -33.22
C ASP A 232 16.32 -9.89 -32.10
N LEU A 233 16.48 -8.58 -32.36
CA LEU A 233 16.77 -7.58 -31.31
C LEU A 233 15.54 -7.12 -30.54
N SER A 234 14.40 -7.06 -31.23
CA SER A 234 13.11 -6.70 -30.65
C SER A 234 12.10 -7.78 -31.01
N THR A 235 11.30 -8.19 -30.04
CA THR A 235 10.33 -9.27 -30.21
C THR A 235 9.08 -8.95 -29.43
N GLY A 236 7.94 -9.47 -29.89
CA GLY A 236 6.67 -9.29 -29.23
C GLY A 236 5.93 -10.59 -29.02
N TRP A 237 4.91 -10.48 -28.17
CA TRP A 237 4.00 -11.54 -27.76
C TRP A 237 2.57 -10.99 -27.83
N TYR A 238 1.64 -11.80 -28.34
CA TYR A 238 0.23 -11.42 -28.45
C TYR A 238 -0.65 -12.47 -27.78
N ASP A 239 -1.53 -12.06 -26.88
CA ASP A 239 -2.55 -12.91 -26.26
C ASP A 239 -3.95 -12.39 -26.61
N ARG A 240 -4.87 -13.32 -26.83
CA ARG A 240 -6.29 -13.08 -27.00
C ARG A 240 -7.05 -14.05 -26.14
N GLU A 241 -7.89 -13.53 -25.26
CA GLU A 241 -8.85 -14.39 -24.58
C GLU A 241 -10.26 -13.81 -24.51
N MET A 242 -11.26 -14.69 -24.52
CA MET A 242 -12.66 -14.30 -24.58
C MET A 242 -13.52 -15.38 -24.00
N GLY A 243 -14.63 -15.00 -23.41
CA GLY A 243 -15.57 -15.93 -22.81
C GLY A 243 -16.24 -15.22 -21.67
N GLY A 244 -16.55 -15.92 -20.60
CA GLY A 244 -17.11 -15.27 -19.45
C GLY A 244 -18.63 -15.27 -19.49
N ASN A 245 -19.26 -15.49 -18.34
CA ASN A 245 -20.70 -15.29 -18.19
C ASN A 245 -21.04 -13.80 -18.29
N VAL A 246 -22.12 -13.49 -19.01
CA VAL A 246 -22.69 -12.14 -19.04
C VAL A 246 -23.59 -11.96 -17.81
N HIS A 247 -23.18 -11.09 -16.89
CA HIS A 247 -23.90 -10.88 -15.63
C HIS A 247 -24.82 -9.65 -15.69
N PRO A 248 -25.88 -9.60 -14.86
CA PRO A 248 -26.59 -8.38 -14.57
C PRO A 248 -25.66 -7.27 -14.05
N TRP A 249 -25.96 -6.02 -14.41
CA TRP A 249 -25.21 -4.81 -14.05
C TRP A 249 -25.05 -4.63 -12.53
N ASP A 250 -25.99 -5.15 -11.77
CA ASP A 250 -26.11 -5.05 -10.32
C ASP A 250 -25.82 -6.38 -9.59
N HIS A 251 -25.25 -7.38 -10.26
CA HIS A 251 -25.01 -8.70 -9.66
C HIS A 251 -23.85 -8.66 -8.65
N PRO A 252 -24.09 -8.74 -7.33
CA PRO A 252 -23.01 -8.74 -6.35
C PRO A 252 -22.25 -10.07 -6.40
N ASN A 253 -20.92 -10.01 -6.29
CA ASN A 253 -20.16 -11.20 -5.95
C ASN A 253 -20.31 -11.47 -4.45
N THR A 254 -20.95 -12.59 -4.11
CA THR A 254 -21.25 -12.98 -2.73
C THR A 254 -20.27 -14.01 -2.17
N ARG A 255 -19.33 -14.52 -2.97
CA ARG A 255 -18.39 -15.54 -2.50
C ARG A 255 -17.36 -14.93 -1.55
N PRO A 256 -16.94 -15.67 -0.50
CA PRO A 256 -15.91 -15.22 0.42
C PRO A 256 -14.50 -15.29 -0.19
N THR A 257 -14.37 -15.59 -1.50
CA THR A 257 -13.10 -15.69 -2.19
C THR A 257 -12.97 -14.67 -3.32
N GLU A 258 -11.72 -14.35 -3.66
CA GLU A 258 -11.35 -13.61 -4.87
C GLU A 258 -10.26 -14.35 -5.64
N GLY A 259 -10.20 -14.13 -6.96
CA GLY A 259 -9.16 -14.69 -7.80
C GLY A 259 -7.83 -13.93 -7.65
N ALA A 260 -6.74 -14.67 -7.57
CA ALA A 260 -5.38 -14.16 -7.69
C ALA A 260 -4.61 -15.06 -8.66
N TRP A 261 -3.64 -14.53 -9.40
CA TRP A 261 -2.86 -15.35 -10.33
C TRP A 261 -1.47 -14.82 -10.59
N VAL A 262 -0.63 -15.72 -11.10
CA VAL A 262 0.67 -15.40 -11.67
C VAL A 262 0.71 -16.03 -13.04
N TRP A 263 1.02 -15.24 -14.04
CA TRP A 263 1.23 -15.65 -15.42
C TRP A 263 2.66 -15.29 -15.83
N GLY A 264 3.26 -16.10 -16.71
CA GLY A 264 4.55 -15.78 -17.27
C GLY A 264 4.70 -16.30 -18.69
N SER A 265 5.41 -15.53 -19.50
CA SER A 265 5.82 -15.90 -20.85
C SER A 265 7.34 -15.74 -20.99
N LEU A 266 8.02 -16.72 -21.58
CA LEU A 266 9.47 -16.69 -21.78
C LEU A 266 9.80 -16.99 -23.24
N GLN A 267 10.69 -16.19 -23.82
CA GLN A 267 11.23 -16.34 -25.17
C GLN A 267 12.72 -16.65 -25.05
N LEU A 268 13.08 -17.93 -25.19
CA LEU A 268 14.44 -18.41 -24.99
C LEU A 268 15.31 -18.24 -26.25
N ALA A 269 16.61 -18.05 -26.06
CA ALA A 269 17.58 -17.83 -27.14
C ALA A 269 17.77 -19.07 -28.03
N ASN A 270 17.42 -20.27 -27.53
CA ASN A 270 17.44 -21.51 -28.32
C ASN A 270 16.18 -21.69 -29.20
N GLY A 271 15.30 -20.68 -29.28
CA GLY A 271 14.09 -20.67 -30.12
C GLY A 271 12.83 -21.27 -29.47
N TRP A 272 12.97 -21.89 -28.29
CA TRP A 272 11.83 -22.33 -27.49
C TRP A 272 11.12 -21.16 -26.84
N ASP A 273 9.79 -21.26 -26.75
CA ASP A 273 8.97 -20.33 -25.98
C ASP A 273 8.17 -21.08 -24.93
N LEU A 274 7.93 -20.44 -23.79
CA LEU A 274 7.19 -21.00 -22.67
C LEU A 274 6.09 -20.02 -22.28
N THR A 275 4.91 -20.54 -21.92
CA THR A 275 3.87 -19.80 -21.19
C THR A 275 3.37 -20.67 -20.05
N PHE A 276 3.07 -20.06 -18.92
CA PHE A 276 2.59 -20.76 -17.74
C PHE A 276 1.78 -19.83 -16.86
N PHE A 277 0.83 -20.40 -16.12
CA PHE A 277 0.13 -19.68 -15.08
C PHE A 277 -0.20 -20.56 -13.89
N THR A 278 -0.47 -19.92 -12.76
CA THR A 278 -1.18 -20.50 -11.62
C THR A 278 -2.25 -19.52 -11.17
N VAL A 279 -3.47 -20.01 -10.99
CA VAL A 279 -4.62 -19.24 -10.47
C VAL A 279 -4.99 -19.80 -9.10
N TRP A 280 -5.29 -18.90 -8.17
CA TRP A 280 -5.72 -19.21 -6.81
C TRP A 280 -7.10 -18.61 -6.52
N ASP A 281 -7.89 -19.34 -5.74
CA ASP A 281 -8.96 -18.79 -4.93
C ASP A 281 -8.38 -18.34 -3.59
N VAL A 282 -8.58 -17.08 -3.23
CA VAL A 282 -8.09 -16.50 -1.98
C VAL A 282 -9.27 -16.09 -1.11
N ASP A 283 -9.39 -16.64 0.09
CA ASP A 283 -10.40 -16.21 1.06
C ASP A 283 -10.12 -14.75 1.49
N VAL A 284 -11.06 -13.85 1.28
CA VAL A 284 -10.87 -12.41 1.51
C VAL A 284 -10.74 -12.05 3.00
N TYR A 285 -11.21 -12.93 3.89
CA TYR A 285 -11.20 -12.72 5.34
C TYR A 285 -9.99 -13.37 6.01
N THR A 286 -9.60 -14.58 5.60
CA THR A 286 -8.48 -15.37 6.18
C THR A 286 -7.20 -15.29 5.35
N GLY A 287 -7.29 -14.96 4.06
CA GLY A 287 -6.18 -14.90 3.10
C GLY A 287 -5.59 -16.27 2.74
N GLU A 288 -6.27 -17.35 3.12
CA GLU A 288 -5.89 -18.71 2.70
C GLU A 288 -6.05 -18.83 1.19
N LYS A 289 -5.08 -19.49 0.54
CA LYS A 289 -5.03 -19.67 -0.91
C LYS A 289 -5.25 -21.13 -1.28
N GLU A 290 -6.17 -21.39 -2.18
CA GLU A 290 -6.39 -22.69 -2.81
C GLU A 290 -6.05 -22.59 -4.30
N VAL A 291 -5.29 -23.54 -4.85
CA VAL A 291 -4.96 -23.55 -6.29
C VAL A 291 -6.20 -23.97 -7.06
N ARG A 292 -6.71 -23.08 -7.92
CA ARG A 292 -7.85 -23.34 -8.81
C ARG A 292 -7.39 -24.06 -10.08
N ASP A 293 -6.38 -23.51 -10.75
CA ASP A 293 -5.84 -24.06 -12.00
C ASP A 293 -4.34 -23.72 -12.13
N ARG A 294 -3.62 -24.57 -12.85
CA ARG A 294 -2.21 -24.40 -13.17
C ARG A 294 -1.87 -25.13 -14.45
N THR A 295 -1.43 -24.39 -15.47
CA THR A 295 -1.05 -24.95 -16.77
C THR A 295 0.25 -24.33 -17.28
N ALA A 296 1.11 -25.13 -17.92
CA ALA A 296 2.25 -24.66 -18.70
C ALA A 296 2.24 -25.25 -20.11
N ILE A 297 2.70 -24.47 -21.09
CA ILE A 297 2.83 -24.86 -22.48
C ILE A 297 4.20 -24.42 -22.97
N ALA A 298 4.88 -25.32 -23.65
CA ALA A 298 6.11 -25.03 -24.38
C ALA A 298 5.85 -25.09 -25.89
N ILE A 299 6.54 -24.24 -26.63
CA ILE A 299 6.44 -24.13 -28.08
C ILE A 299 7.85 -24.35 -28.63
N SER A 300 8.01 -25.38 -29.45
CA SER A 300 9.30 -25.69 -30.05
C SER A 300 9.75 -24.57 -31.02
N PRO A 301 11.03 -24.53 -31.41
CA PRO A 301 11.51 -23.66 -32.48
C PRO A 301 10.71 -23.83 -33.78
N GLU A 302 10.25 -25.05 -34.07
CA GLU A 302 9.43 -25.42 -35.23
C GLU A 302 7.94 -25.07 -35.07
N GLY A 303 7.52 -24.63 -33.88
CA GLY A 303 6.14 -24.25 -33.58
C GLY A 303 5.27 -25.37 -32.99
N GLU A 304 5.86 -26.49 -32.57
CA GLU A 304 5.09 -27.58 -31.97
C GLU A 304 4.66 -27.26 -30.53
N ARG A 305 3.38 -27.46 -30.23
CA ARG A 305 2.79 -27.26 -28.91
C ARG A 305 3.03 -28.48 -28.01
N VAL A 306 3.67 -28.27 -26.86
CA VAL A 306 3.90 -29.28 -25.83
C VAL A 306 3.26 -28.84 -24.52
N GLN A 307 2.15 -29.47 -24.16
CA GLN A 307 1.50 -29.22 -22.88
C GLN A 307 2.26 -29.88 -21.73
N CYS A 308 2.51 -29.11 -20.67
CA CYS A 308 3.31 -29.49 -19.52
C CYS A 308 2.48 -29.32 -18.24
N SER A 309 1.66 -30.33 -17.93
CA SER A 309 0.75 -30.29 -16.78
C SER A 309 1.48 -30.21 -15.43
N GLU A 310 2.69 -30.75 -15.36
CA GLU A 310 3.55 -30.62 -14.19
C GLU A 310 4.55 -29.49 -14.39
N HIS A 311 4.41 -28.43 -13.60
CA HIS A 311 5.40 -27.38 -13.46
C HIS A 311 5.31 -26.71 -12.08
N MET A 312 6.36 -25.98 -11.72
CA MET A 312 6.40 -25.17 -10.51
C MET A 312 7.05 -23.83 -10.83
N PHE A 313 6.40 -22.73 -10.43
CA PHE A 313 6.93 -21.39 -10.51
C PHE A 313 7.02 -20.80 -9.09
N GLU A 314 8.20 -20.93 -8.48
CA GLU A 314 8.39 -20.65 -7.07
C GLU A 314 9.01 -19.26 -6.88
N CYS A 315 8.32 -18.38 -6.15
CA CYS A 315 8.84 -17.08 -5.76
C CYS A 315 9.99 -17.24 -4.74
N LYS A 316 11.14 -16.63 -5.04
CA LYS A 316 12.37 -16.67 -4.23
C LYS A 316 12.68 -15.34 -3.55
N GLU A 317 12.37 -14.24 -4.21
CA GLU A 317 12.52 -12.88 -3.68
C GLU A 317 11.27 -12.07 -4.03
N LYS A 318 10.96 -11.10 -3.18
CA LYS A 318 9.72 -10.31 -3.24
C LYS A 318 9.97 -8.83 -2.96
N TRP A 319 9.06 -7.99 -3.42
CA TRP A 319 8.97 -6.57 -3.14
C TRP A 319 7.56 -6.22 -2.70
N ASP A 320 7.47 -5.49 -1.59
CA ASP A 320 6.22 -4.97 -1.06
C ASP A 320 6.06 -3.51 -1.50
N SER A 321 4.99 -3.21 -2.23
CA SER A 321 4.65 -1.85 -2.66
C SER A 321 4.10 -1.04 -1.49
N LEU A 322 4.57 0.18 -1.28
CA LEU A 322 3.99 1.12 -0.32
C LEU A 322 2.72 1.79 -0.83
N GLU A 323 2.50 1.82 -2.14
CA GLU A 323 1.32 2.46 -2.73
C GLU A 323 0.09 1.57 -2.53
N THR A 324 0.23 0.27 -2.78
CA THR A 324 -0.88 -0.69 -2.73
C THR A 324 -0.79 -1.67 -1.56
N LEU A 325 0.35 -1.77 -0.86
CA LEU A 325 0.63 -2.83 0.13
C LEU A 325 0.41 -4.25 -0.43
N ASN A 326 0.55 -4.40 -1.74
CA ASN A 326 0.63 -5.67 -2.43
C ASN A 326 2.07 -6.19 -2.37
N GLU A 327 2.18 -7.52 -2.27
CA GLU A 327 3.44 -8.25 -2.30
C GLU A 327 3.60 -8.86 -3.69
N TYR A 328 4.71 -8.53 -4.36
CA TYR A 328 5.03 -9.03 -5.70
C TYR A 328 6.33 -9.81 -5.69
N GLY A 329 6.36 -10.95 -6.39
CA GLY A 329 7.61 -11.63 -6.68
C GLY A 329 8.53 -10.77 -7.57
N THR A 330 9.84 -10.93 -7.41
CA THR A 330 10.86 -10.25 -8.21
C THR A 330 11.94 -11.20 -8.71
N LYS A 331 11.99 -12.40 -8.14
CA LYS A 331 12.82 -13.51 -8.58
C LYS A 331 12.10 -14.81 -8.35
N TRP A 332 12.16 -15.69 -9.34
CA TRP A 332 11.47 -16.97 -9.32
C TRP A 332 12.38 -18.08 -9.85
N ARG A 333 12.03 -19.32 -9.49
CA ARG A 333 12.56 -20.52 -10.14
C ARG A 333 11.41 -21.22 -10.85
N LEU A 334 11.56 -21.42 -12.17
CA LEU A 334 10.64 -22.21 -12.98
C LEU A 334 11.24 -23.60 -13.20
N THR A 335 10.48 -24.64 -12.86
CA THR A 335 10.84 -26.02 -13.20
C THR A 335 9.74 -26.71 -13.98
N ILE A 336 10.08 -27.33 -15.11
CA ILE A 336 9.18 -28.15 -15.94
C ILE A 336 9.85 -29.51 -16.20
N PRO A 337 9.53 -30.56 -15.41
CA PRO A 337 10.22 -31.85 -15.50
C PRO A 337 10.18 -32.49 -16.89
N ARG A 338 9.05 -32.41 -17.59
CA ARG A 338 8.86 -33.01 -18.93
C ARG A 338 9.90 -32.56 -19.97
N LEU A 339 10.39 -31.33 -19.83
CA LEU A 339 11.36 -30.71 -20.75
C LEU A 339 12.69 -30.38 -20.05
N GLU A 340 12.90 -30.92 -18.85
CA GLU A 340 14.08 -30.66 -18.02
C GLU A 340 14.38 -29.15 -17.89
N VAL A 341 13.33 -28.32 -17.82
CA VAL A 341 13.47 -26.88 -17.60
C VAL A 341 13.78 -26.67 -16.12
N ASP A 342 14.86 -25.96 -15.85
CA ASP A 342 15.23 -25.45 -14.54
C ASP A 342 15.89 -24.08 -14.74
N VAL A 343 15.09 -23.02 -14.62
CA VAL A 343 15.53 -21.66 -14.93
C VAL A 343 15.23 -20.70 -13.80
N SER A 344 16.15 -19.77 -13.57
CA SER A 344 15.96 -18.60 -12.75
C SER A 344 15.37 -17.48 -13.60
N VAL A 345 14.26 -16.91 -13.13
CA VAL A 345 13.58 -15.77 -13.74
C VAL A 345 13.74 -14.57 -12.81
N HIS A 346 14.20 -13.43 -13.32
CA HIS A 346 14.54 -12.27 -12.50
C HIS A 346 14.08 -10.96 -13.13
N ALA A 347 13.40 -10.12 -12.34
CA ALA A 347 13.06 -8.76 -12.74
C ALA A 347 14.32 -7.87 -12.65
N PRO A 348 14.67 -7.08 -13.70
CA PRO A 348 15.85 -6.22 -13.70
C PRO A 348 15.73 -5.07 -12.68
N PHE A 349 14.52 -4.72 -12.28
CA PHE A 349 14.19 -3.82 -11.18
C PHE A 349 12.76 -4.11 -10.69
N VAL A 350 12.46 -3.70 -9.46
CA VAL A 350 11.26 -4.16 -8.74
C VAL A 350 10.01 -3.32 -9.01
N MET A 351 10.15 -2.03 -9.29
CA MET A 351 9.05 -1.07 -9.42
C MET A 351 8.38 -1.13 -10.81
N GLN A 352 7.75 -2.27 -11.13
CA GLN A 352 6.97 -2.50 -12.36
C GLN A 352 5.47 -2.75 -12.04
N GLU A 353 4.92 -1.97 -11.10
CA GLU A 353 3.52 -2.06 -10.68
C GLU A 353 2.63 -1.10 -11.48
N THR A 354 1.55 -1.64 -12.05
CA THR A 354 0.43 -0.88 -12.60
C THR A 354 -0.64 -0.71 -11.51
N ARG A 355 -0.85 0.51 -11.04
CA ARG A 355 -1.89 0.84 -10.05
C ARG A 355 -3.18 1.17 -10.79
N THR A 356 -4.27 0.46 -10.48
CA THR A 356 -5.56 0.61 -11.19
C THR A 356 -6.70 0.15 -10.30
N ILE A 357 -7.88 0.78 -10.43
CA ILE A 357 -9.11 0.29 -9.80
C ILE A 357 -9.89 -0.69 -10.68
N CYS A 358 -9.59 -0.75 -11.98
CA CYS A 358 -10.19 -1.72 -12.91
C CYS A 358 -9.84 -3.16 -12.55
N VAL A 359 -8.68 -3.38 -11.93
CA VAL A 359 -8.18 -4.68 -11.46
C VAL A 359 -7.89 -4.62 -9.95
N GLY A 360 -8.85 -4.09 -9.20
CA GLY A 360 -8.76 -4.01 -7.74
C GLY A 360 -7.92 -2.82 -7.25
N ARG A 361 -6.66 -3.05 -6.87
CA ARG A 361 -5.75 -1.98 -6.40
C ARG A 361 -4.52 -1.82 -7.28
N GLY A 362 -4.14 -2.88 -7.99
CA GLY A 362 -3.01 -2.89 -8.91
C GLY A 362 -2.42 -4.28 -9.10
N TYR A 363 -1.60 -4.43 -10.12
CA TYR A 363 -0.90 -5.67 -10.43
C TYR A 363 0.52 -5.35 -10.87
N TRP A 364 1.39 -6.35 -10.77
CA TRP A 364 2.75 -6.24 -11.26
C TRP A 364 2.84 -6.88 -12.62
N GLU A 365 3.32 -6.13 -13.60
CA GLU A 365 3.59 -6.63 -14.93
C GLU A 365 4.93 -6.09 -15.40
N GLY A 366 5.88 -6.98 -15.59
CA GLY A 366 7.24 -6.55 -15.82
C GLY A 366 8.04 -7.48 -16.71
N ARG A 367 9.01 -6.87 -17.40
CA ARG A 367 10.07 -7.60 -18.09
C ARG A 367 10.89 -8.37 -17.08
N VAL A 368 11.24 -9.59 -17.43
CA VAL A 368 12.14 -10.46 -16.70
C VAL A 368 13.25 -10.97 -17.62
N THR A 369 14.36 -11.33 -17.01
CA THR A 369 15.47 -12.05 -17.64
C THR A 369 15.45 -13.50 -17.18
N VAL A 370 15.85 -14.42 -18.06
CA VAL A 370 15.85 -15.85 -17.80
C VAL A 370 17.23 -16.41 -18.02
N THR A 371 17.70 -17.24 -17.11
CA THR A 371 18.93 -18.04 -17.26
C THR A 371 18.76 -19.39 -16.58
N GLY A 372 19.36 -20.45 -17.14
CA GLY A 372 19.34 -21.77 -16.53
C GLY A 372 19.51 -22.87 -17.57
N THR A 373 18.81 -23.98 -17.39
CA THR A 373 18.91 -25.13 -18.29
C THR A 373 17.57 -25.59 -18.83
N MET A 374 17.56 -26.11 -20.05
CA MET A 374 16.44 -26.80 -20.69
C MET A 374 17.00 -27.97 -21.50
N LEU A 375 16.43 -29.17 -21.35
CA LEU A 375 16.89 -30.39 -22.03
C LEU A 375 18.42 -30.62 -21.88
N GLY A 376 18.94 -30.34 -20.67
CA GLY A 376 20.36 -30.45 -20.34
C GLY A 376 21.29 -29.40 -20.96
N GLN A 377 20.77 -28.40 -21.68
CA GLN A 377 21.55 -27.32 -22.30
C GLN A 377 21.35 -25.99 -21.58
N GLU A 378 22.39 -25.18 -21.51
CA GLU A 378 22.29 -23.81 -21.01
C GLU A 378 21.39 -22.98 -21.92
N VAL A 379 20.48 -22.22 -21.32
CA VAL A 379 19.56 -21.31 -22.00
C VAL A 379 19.51 -19.98 -21.29
N SER A 380 19.31 -18.93 -22.08
CA SER A 380 19.01 -17.58 -21.60
C SER A 380 17.86 -17.01 -22.42
N GLY A 381 17.21 -15.97 -21.91
CA GLY A 381 16.13 -15.32 -22.64
C GLY A 381 15.55 -14.14 -21.91
N LEU A 382 14.45 -13.65 -22.47
CA LEU A 382 13.61 -12.61 -21.88
C LEU A 382 12.22 -13.18 -21.65
N GLY A 383 11.44 -12.48 -20.85
CA GLY A 383 10.04 -12.81 -20.68
C GLY A 383 9.26 -11.69 -20.02
N PHE A 384 7.98 -11.95 -19.83
CA PHE A 384 7.09 -11.16 -19.01
C PHE A 384 6.57 -12.01 -17.87
N VAL A 385 6.38 -11.40 -16.71
CA VAL A 385 5.62 -11.98 -15.62
C VAL A 385 4.53 -10.99 -15.24
N GLU A 386 3.31 -11.50 -15.13
CA GLU A 386 2.17 -10.81 -14.56
C GLU A 386 1.87 -11.46 -13.20
N ASN A 387 1.68 -10.65 -12.17
CA ASN A 387 1.35 -11.10 -10.83
C ASN A 387 0.21 -10.23 -10.27
N VAL A 388 -0.96 -10.84 -10.17
CA VAL A 388 -2.18 -10.25 -9.64
C VAL A 388 -2.47 -10.88 -8.28
N PRO A 389 -2.12 -10.22 -7.16
CA PRO A 389 -2.45 -10.71 -5.83
C PRO A 389 -3.94 -10.50 -5.52
N ALA A 390 -4.36 -11.04 -4.38
CA ALA A 390 -5.67 -10.73 -3.79
C ALA A 390 -5.79 -9.23 -3.48
N GLN A 391 -6.86 -8.60 -3.98
CA GLN A 391 -7.06 -7.16 -4.02
C GLN A 391 -8.08 -6.66 -3.01
N ILE A 392 -9.00 -7.48 -2.51
CA ILE A 392 -10.08 -7.01 -1.63
C ILE A 392 -9.53 -6.72 -0.24
N ILE A 393 -9.74 -5.47 0.22
CA ILE A 393 -9.51 -5.09 1.60
C ILE A 393 -10.81 -5.29 2.37
N ALA A 394 -11.01 -6.49 2.91
CA ALA A 394 -12.20 -6.81 3.70
C ALA A 394 -12.15 -6.31 5.15
N ASN A 395 -10.95 -5.99 5.63
CA ASN A 395 -10.72 -5.49 6.98
C ASN A 395 -9.53 -4.55 6.99
N LEU A 396 -9.79 -3.26 7.24
CA LEU A 396 -8.76 -2.22 7.24
C LEU A 396 -7.69 -2.47 8.32
N SER A 397 -8.04 -3.06 9.46
CA SER A 397 -7.06 -3.44 10.50
C SER A 397 -6.06 -4.47 9.99
N ARG A 398 -6.52 -5.48 9.25
CA ARG A 398 -5.66 -6.51 8.64
C ARG A 398 -4.78 -5.90 7.55
N TYR A 399 -5.31 -4.96 6.79
CA TYR A 399 -4.55 -4.21 5.79
C TYR A 399 -3.40 -3.44 6.44
N LEU A 400 -3.68 -2.68 7.51
CA LEU A 400 -2.67 -1.94 8.26
C LEU A 400 -1.62 -2.85 8.92
N LYS A 401 -1.97 -4.10 9.27
CA LYS A 401 -0.98 -5.09 9.76
C LYS A 401 0.12 -5.41 8.73
N ARG A 402 -0.17 -5.34 7.42
CA ARG A 402 0.86 -5.54 6.38
C ARG A 402 1.95 -4.47 6.45
N MET A 403 1.56 -3.21 6.72
CA MET A 403 2.51 -2.13 6.97
C MET A 403 3.44 -2.45 8.15
N GLY A 404 2.92 -3.13 9.19
CA GLY A 404 3.75 -3.62 10.31
C GLY A 404 4.91 -4.52 9.86
N SER A 405 4.68 -5.47 8.97
CA SER A 405 5.73 -6.35 8.44
C SER A 405 6.80 -5.57 7.68
N MET A 406 6.40 -4.59 6.87
CA MET A 406 7.32 -3.73 6.13
C MET A 406 8.16 -2.86 7.08
N ILE A 407 7.53 -2.26 8.09
CA ILE A 407 8.22 -1.49 9.14
C ILE A 407 9.27 -2.35 9.83
N VAL A 408 8.93 -3.59 10.23
CA VAL A 408 9.89 -4.50 10.87
C VAL A 408 11.08 -4.77 9.94
N GLY A 409 10.84 -4.97 8.64
CA GLY A 409 11.88 -5.12 7.64
C GLY A 409 12.82 -3.91 7.58
N GLU A 410 12.28 -2.69 7.56
CA GLU A 410 13.08 -1.45 7.57
C GLU A 410 13.80 -1.23 8.91
N VAL A 411 13.16 -1.53 10.05
CA VAL A 411 13.78 -1.48 11.38
C VAL A 411 14.97 -2.44 11.45
N CYS A 412 14.87 -3.64 10.87
CA CYS A 412 15.98 -4.60 10.84
C CYS A 412 17.22 -4.08 10.08
N LYS A 413 17.08 -3.12 9.16
CA LYS A 413 18.22 -2.52 8.45
C LYS A 413 19.01 -1.56 9.33
N VAL A 414 18.35 -0.87 10.26
CA VAL A 414 18.99 0.12 11.16
C VAL A 414 19.24 -0.42 12.57
N TYR A 415 18.50 -1.44 12.97
CA TYR A 415 18.63 -2.17 14.23
C TYR A 415 18.72 -3.67 13.92
N PRO A 416 19.88 -4.19 13.49
CA PRO A 416 20.00 -5.57 13.00
C PRO A 416 19.90 -6.62 14.11
N GLU A 417 19.60 -7.87 13.73
CA GLU A 417 19.58 -9.02 14.66
C GLU A 417 20.94 -9.33 15.29
N LYS A 418 22.02 -8.97 14.59
CA LYS A 418 23.39 -9.11 15.07
C LYS A 418 24.29 -8.12 14.34
N LEU A 419 25.33 -7.67 15.03
CA LEU A 419 26.45 -6.98 14.41
C LEU A 419 27.42 -8.04 13.85
N ILE A 420 27.90 -7.84 12.62
CA ILE A 420 28.68 -8.85 11.90
C ILE A 420 30.17 -8.66 12.20
N ASP A 421 30.64 -7.43 12.07
CA ASP A 421 32.03 -7.04 12.26
C ASP A 421 32.09 -5.54 12.64
N PRO A 422 33.29 -5.01 12.97
CA PRO A 422 33.45 -3.60 13.29
C PRO A 422 33.05 -2.62 12.18
N LEU A 423 33.15 -2.98 10.90
CA LEU A 423 32.73 -2.11 9.79
C LEU A 423 31.22 -1.99 9.76
N HIS A 424 30.51 -3.12 9.84
CA HIS A 424 29.06 -3.16 9.93
C HIS A 424 28.57 -2.37 11.16
N ALA A 425 29.25 -2.51 12.31
CA ALA A 425 28.90 -1.73 13.49
C ALA A 425 29.11 -0.21 13.31
N ALA A 426 30.17 0.21 12.63
CA ALA A 426 30.43 1.62 12.38
C ALA A 426 29.37 2.24 11.46
N ASP A 427 28.98 1.51 10.43
CA ASP A 427 27.94 1.90 9.48
C ASP A 427 26.57 2.05 10.15
N ILE A 428 26.14 1.01 10.89
CA ILE A 428 24.86 1.02 11.61
C ILE A 428 24.78 2.14 12.65
N LEU A 429 25.87 2.39 13.38
CA LEU A 429 25.93 3.46 14.37
C LEU A 429 26.10 4.86 13.74
N GLY A 430 26.29 4.95 12.42
CA GLY A 430 26.55 6.21 11.71
C GLY A 430 27.85 6.89 12.14
N LEU A 431 28.81 6.14 12.70
CA LEU A 431 30.07 6.69 13.18
C LEU A 431 31.02 6.93 12.00
N ASP A 432 31.71 8.07 12.03
CA ASP A 432 32.73 8.49 11.05
C ASP A 432 32.24 9.10 9.70
N GLN A 433 30.93 9.16 9.45
CA GLN A 433 30.37 9.70 8.19
C GLN A 433 30.78 11.16 7.90
N THR A 434 30.80 12.03 8.91
CA THR A 434 31.17 13.46 8.75
C THR A 434 32.66 13.67 8.50
N THR A 435 33.52 12.79 9.03
CA THR A 435 34.97 12.91 8.86
C THR A 435 35.38 12.48 7.45
N GLN A 436 34.73 11.45 6.89
CA GLN A 436 34.90 11.07 5.48
C GLN A 436 34.54 12.22 4.53
N GLN A 437 33.45 12.94 4.81
CA GLN A 437 33.07 14.14 4.05
C GLN A 437 34.14 15.23 4.16
N LEU A 438 34.60 15.57 5.37
CA LEU A 438 35.64 16.59 5.56
C LEU A 438 36.97 16.26 4.86
N ILE A 439 37.40 15.00 4.89
CA ILE A 439 38.61 14.52 4.20
C ILE A 439 38.42 14.59 2.68
N SER A 440 37.22 14.29 2.16
CA SER A 440 36.93 14.36 0.72
C SER A 440 37.06 15.79 0.13
N PHE A 441 36.91 16.83 0.97
CA PHE A 441 37.08 18.24 0.58
C PHE A 441 38.54 18.73 0.67
N CYS A 442 39.47 17.96 1.24
CA CYS A 442 40.87 18.34 1.40
C CYS A 442 41.80 17.50 0.49
N VAL A 443 42.79 18.14 -0.15
CA VAL A 443 43.75 17.47 -1.04
C VAL A 443 44.75 16.63 -0.23
N GLU A 444 44.95 15.38 -0.69
CA GLU A 444 45.75 14.23 -0.20
C GLU A 444 45.29 13.51 1.10
N PRO A 445 44.96 12.20 1.05
CA PRO A 445 44.16 11.54 2.08
C PRO A 445 45.03 10.94 3.18
N ALA A 446 45.11 11.59 4.33
CA ALA A 446 45.18 10.85 5.59
C ALA A 446 43.77 10.34 5.91
N SER A 447 43.34 9.24 5.26
CA SER A 447 42.06 8.62 5.58
C SER A 447 42.15 7.98 6.96
N LEU A 448 41.37 8.48 7.92
CA LEU A 448 41.22 7.81 9.21
C LEU A 448 40.56 6.45 9.00
N HIS A 449 40.94 5.46 9.81
CA HIS A 449 40.42 4.10 9.65
C HIS A 449 38.91 4.06 9.93
N PRO A 450 38.09 3.47 9.04
CA PRO A 450 36.62 3.50 9.16
C PRO A 450 36.10 2.81 10.43
N THR A 451 36.87 1.88 11.00
CA THR A 451 36.51 1.19 12.25
C THR A 451 37.13 1.80 13.50
N ARG A 452 37.68 3.02 13.47
CA ARG A 452 38.44 3.57 14.62
C ARG A 452 37.64 3.62 15.93
N PHE A 453 36.31 3.69 15.84
CA PHE A 453 35.40 3.68 16.99
C PHE A 453 34.87 2.30 17.35
N THR A 454 35.03 1.31 16.47
CA THR A 454 34.37 0.01 16.56
C THR A 454 35.32 -1.19 16.58
N GLN A 455 36.61 -0.99 16.30
CA GLN A 455 37.61 -2.04 16.11
C GLN A 455 37.67 -3.05 17.27
N ASP A 456 37.61 -2.54 18.51
CA ASP A 456 37.75 -3.35 19.72
C ASP A 456 36.43 -3.46 20.52
N LEU A 457 35.29 -3.15 19.90
CA LEU A 457 34.01 -3.22 20.60
C LEU A 457 33.56 -4.67 20.81
N PRO A 458 33.07 -5.02 22.01
CA PRO A 458 32.39 -6.28 22.23
C PRO A 458 31.02 -6.25 21.54
N LEU A 459 30.97 -6.62 20.26
CA LEU A 459 29.79 -6.50 19.39
C LEU A 459 28.54 -7.17 19.97
N ASP A 460 28.67 -8.34 20.59
CA ASP A 460 27.55 -9.05 21.24
C ASP A 460 27.01 -8.28 22.45
N ALA A 461 27.90 -7.67 23.24
CA ALA A 461 27.49 -6.88 24.40
C ALA A 461 26.83 -5.57 23.96
N LEU A 462 27.38 -4.92 22.93
CA LEU A 462 26.76 -3.74 22.32
C LEU A 462 25.37 -4.09 21.79
N HIS A 463 25.23 -5.18 21.03
CA HIS A 463 23.94 -5.64 20.52
C HIS A 463 22.93 -5.86 21.65
N ARG A 464 23.31 -6.65 22.66
CA ARG A 464 22.45 -7.02 23.79
C ARG A 464 21.93 -5.84 24.60
N HIS A 465 22.72 -4.77 24.73
CA HIS A 465 22.40 -3.63 25.59
C HIS A 465 21.94 -2.38 24.84
N PHE A 466 22.10 -2.33 23.52
CA PHE A 466 21.71 -1.17 22.69
C PHE A 466 20.58 -1.51 21.72
N PHE A 467 20.73 -2.58 20.94
CA PHE A 467 19.81 -2.92 19.85
C PHE A 467 18.70 -3.87 20.30
N ALA A 468 19.05 -4.96 20.99
CA ALA A 468 18.10 -5.97 21.46
C ALA A 468 16.95 -5.41 22.33
N PRO A 469 17.16 -4.43 23.24
CA PRO A 469 16.08 -3.88 24.05
C PRO A 469 14.98 -3.18 23.22
N VAL A 470 15.37 -2.46 22.16
CA VAL A 470 14.41 -1.80 21.24
C VAL A 470 13.73 -2.84 20.36
N ARG A 471 14.50 -3.78 19.81
CA ARG A 471 13.99 -4.87 18.98
C ARG A 471 12.94 -5.72 19.69
N HIS A 472 13.13 -5.98 20.98
CA HIS A 472 12.18 -6.73 21.82
C HIS A 472 10.75 -6.19 21.76
N ILE A 473 10.58 -4.87 21.53
CA ILE A 473 9.28 -4.22 21.38
C ILE A 473 8.85 -4.11 19.91
N THR A 474 9.76 -3.76 19.00
CA THR A 474 9.42 -3.60 17.57
C THR A 474 9.04 -4.93 16.91
N GLU A 475 9.66 -6.05 17.32
CA GLU A 475 9.38 -7.39 16.78
C GLU A 475 7.97 -7.91 17.12
N GLN A 476 7.33 -7.37 18.16
CA GLN A 476 5.93 -7.70 18.48
C GLN A 476 4.92 -7.04 17.53
N GLY A 477 5.39 -6.18 16.62
CA GLY A 477 4.56 -5.39 15.72
C GLY A 477 3.83 -4.26 16.43
N GLY A 478 3.13 -3.44 15.67
CA GLY A 478 2.33 -2.33 16.18
C GLY A 478 1.09 -2.12 15.33
N LYS A 479 0.30 -1.09 15.66
CA LYS A 479 -0.87 -0.70 14.85
C LYS A 479 -0.48 -0.02 13.53
N SER A 480 0.78 0.40 13.40
CA SER A 480 1.41 0.94 12.18
C SER A 480 0.73 2.16 11.53
N TRP A 481 -0.32 2.72 12.13
CA TRP A 481 -1.09 3.82 11.56
C TRP A 481 -0.27 5.10 11.38
N ARG A 482 0.72 5.37 12.26
CA ARG A 482 1.60 6.55 12.13
C ARG A 482 2.47 6.49 10.88
N SER A 483 3.07 5.33 10.61
CA SER A 483 3.84 5.13 9.39
C SER A 483 2.92 5.10 8.16
N PHE A 484 1.71 4.54 8.30
CA PHE A 484 0.71 4.60 7.22
C PHE A 484 0.29 6.03 6.88
N ILE A 485 0.14 6.93 7.88
CA ILE A 485 -0.06 8.38 7.64
C ILE A 485 1.06 8.92 6.76
N SER A 486 2.32 8.58 7.06
CA SER A 486 3.43 9.10 6.26
C SER A 486 3.33 8.69 4.79
N VAL A 487 3.08 7.40 4.55
CA VAL A 487 2.95 6.83 3.21
C VAL A 487 1.78 7.48 2.46
N VAL A 488 0.58 7.45 3.06
CA VAL A 488 -0.64 7.94 2.39
C VAL A 488 -0.58 9.45 2.15
N CYS A 489 0.04 10.22 3.05
CA CYS A 489 0.20 11.66 2.84
C CYS A 489 1.19 11.98 1.73
N ILE A 490 2.32 11.27 1.61
CA ILE A 490 3.25 11.45 0.48
C ILE A 490 2.52 11.16 -0.85
N SER A 491 1.80 10.04 -0.93
CA SER A 491 1.03 9.66 -2.11
C SER A 491 -0.12 10.63 -2.43
N ALA A 492 -0.80 11.17 -1.41
CA ALA A 492 -1.94 12.08 -1.60
C ALA A 492 -1.56 13.44 -2.25
N PHE A 493 -0.28 13.81 -2.23
CA PHE A 493 0.27 14.96 -2.96
C PHE A 493 1.01 14.55 -4.24
N GLY A 494 0.76 13.34 -4.76
CA GLY A 494 1.24 12.88 -6.07
C GLY A 494 2.71 12.46 -6.12
N THR A 495 3.36 12.25 -4.97
CA THR A 495 4.75 11.77 -4.90
C THR A 495 4.78 10.29 -4.52
N SER A 496 5.67 9.51 -5.13
CA SER A 496 5.83 8.10 -4.75
C SER A 496 6.45 7.98 -3.35
N PRO A 497 5.88 7.17 -2.45
CA PRO A 497 6.42 6.93 -1.11
C PRO A 497 7.59 5.92 -1.11
N GLU A 498 7.82 5.19 -2.20
CA GLU A 498 8.82 4.11 -2.30
C GLU A 498 10.24 4.53 -1.87
N PRO A 499 10.80 5.66 -2.33
CA PRO A 499 12.14 6.09 -1.91
C PRO A 499 12.23 6.43 -0.42
N PHE A 500 11.10 6.64 0.25
CA PHE A 500 11.01 7.11 1.62
C PHE A 500 10.78 5.98 2.65
N LYS A 501 10.88 4.71 2.23
CA LYS A 501 10.87 3.52 3.11
C LYS A 501 11.71 3.67 4.40
N PRO A 502 12.94 4.25 4.36
CA PRO A 502 13.72 4.43 5.59
C PRO A 502 13.02 5.23 6.70
N LEU A 503 12.10 6.14 6.35
CA LEU A 503 11.34 6.91 7.34
C LEU A 503 10.39 6.03 8.17
N LEU A 504 9.93 4.90 7.64
CA LEU A 504 9.04 3.97 8.36
C LEU A 504 9.72 3.43 9.61
N ALA A 505 11.01 3.07 9.49
CA ALA A 505 11.82 2.65 10.62
C ALA A 505 12.02 3.77 11.63
N ALA A 506 12.35 4.98 11.17
CA ALA A 506 12.56 6.12 12.06
C ALA A 506 11.30 6.50 12.85
N ILE A 507 10.12 6.45 12.23
CA ILE A 507 8.83 6.71 12.88
C ILE A 507 8.55 5.65 13.96
N GLU A 508 8.74 4.37 13.64
CA GLU A 508 8.50 3.29 14.61
C GLU A 508 9.52 3.31 15.75
N LEU A 509 10.79 3.63 15.47
CA LEU A 509 11.85 3.75 16.47
C LEU A 509 11.65 4.97 17.38
N LEU A 510 11.22 6.11 16.83
CA LEU A 510 10.81 7.27 17.63
C LEU A 510 9.70 6.87 18.63
N HIS A 511 8.64 6.23 18.13
CA HIS A 511 7.53 5.82 18.98
C HIS A 511 7.93 4.74 19.99
N THR A 512 8.72 3.76 19.57
CA THR A 512 9.17 2.67 20.45
C THR A 512 10.11 3.20 21.53
N GLY A 513 11.03 4.10 21.18
CA GLY A 513 11.90 4.76 22.14
C GLY A 513 11.12 5.50 23.21
N SER A 514 10.08 6.25 22.81
CA SER A 514 9.22 6.94 23.77
C SER A 514 8.44 5.98 24.66
N LEU A 515 7.92 4.87 24.11
CA LEU A 515 7.21 3.85 24.89
C LEU A 515 8.10 3.16 25.93
N ILE A 516 9.37 2.91 25.61
CA ILE A 516 10.31 2.28 26.55
C ILE A 516 10.57 3.19 27.76
N VAL A 517 10.68 4.50 27.54
CA VAL A 517 10.87 5.48 28.62
C VAL A 517 9.58 5.68 29.42
N ASP A 518 8.44 5.84 28.73
CA ASP A 518 7.10 5.95 29.33
C ASP A 518 6.77 4.73 30.21
N ASP A 519 7.13 3.52 29.78
CA ASP A 519 6.97 2.29 30.58
C ASP A 519 7.71 2.33 31.93
N ILE A 520 8.83 3.06 32.01
CA ILE A 520 9.59 3.24 33.26
C ILE A 520 8.85 4.24 34.15
N GLU A 521 8.41 5.35 33.58
CA GLU A 521 7.71 6.43 34.27
C GLU A 521 6.38 5.95 34.87
N ASP A 522 5.68 5.06 34.15
CA ASP A 522 4.41 4.45 34.57
C ASP A 522 4.59 3.14 35.38
N GLU A 523 5.83 2.69 35.59
CA GLU A 523 6.16 1.39 36.20
C GLU A 523 5.51 0.16 35.53
N SER A 524 5.16 0.28 34.24
CA SER A 524 4.39 -0.69 33.47
C SER A 524 5.05 -2.09 33.46
N PRO A 525 4.32 -3.17 33.78
CA PRO A 525 4.91 -4.51 33.83
C PRO A 525 5.13 -5.12 32.44
N THR A 526 4.29 -4.76 31.46
CA THR A 526 4.25 -5.37 30.14
C THR A 526 3.92 -4.36 29.05
N ARG A 527 4.44 -4.57 27.85
CA ARG A 527 4.17 -3.78 26.64
C ARG A 527 4.04 -4.72 25.45
N ARG A 528 3.03 -4.50 24.59
CA ARG A 528 2.77 -5.33 23.38
C ARG A 528 2.77 -6.85 23.66
N GLY A 529 2.22 -7.26 24.81
CA GLY A 529 2.11 -8.67 25.21
C GLY A 529 3.38 -9.30 25.79
N VAL A 530 4.51 -8.58 25.84
CA VAL A 530 5.78 -9.03 26.43
C VAL A 530 6.16 -8.20 27.65
N ALA A 531 7.14 -8.65 28.45
CA ALA A 531 7.66 -7.89 29.59
C ALA A 531 8.24 -6.55 29.13
N ALA A 532 7.96 -5.47 29.87
CA ALA A 532 8.52 -4.16 29.58
C ALA A 532 10.07 -4.20 29.65
N VAL A 533 10.74 -3.38 28.84
CA VAL A 533 12.20 -3.45 28.67
C VAL A 533 12.96 -3.29 30.00
N HIS A 534 12.50 -2.39 30.88
CA HIS A 534 13.12 -2.18 32.18
C HIS A 534 12.98 -3.37 33.14
N ARG A 535 11.99 -4.24 32.94
CA ARG A 535 11.82 -5.49 33.70
C ARG A 535 12.79 -6.58 33.26
N THR A 536 13.20 -6.57 31.98
CA THR A 536 14.08 -7.58 31.40
C THR A 536 15.57 -7.16 31.42
N TRP A 537 15.87 -5.91 31.10
CA TRP A 537 17.26 -5.39 30.99
C TRP A 537 17.64 -4.37 32.08
N GLY A 538 16.72 -4.05 32.99
CA GLY A 538 16.90 -3.03 34.02
C GLY A 538 16.72 -1.60 33.51
N ILE A 539 16.44 -0.69 34.44
CA ILE A 539 16.18 0.73 34.16
C ILE A 539 17.35 1.40 33.38
N PRO A 540 18.65 1.24 33.75
CA PRO A 540 19.73 1.93 33.05
C PRO A 540 19.81 1.58 31.55
N THR A 541 19.69 0.29 31.22
CA THR A 541 19.69 -0.18 29.83
C THR A 541 18.46 0.32 29.08
N ALA A 542 17.29 0.28 29.71
CA ALA A 542 16.05 0.71 29.10
C ALA A 542 16.07 2.22 28.75
N ILE A 543 16.54 3.07 29.67
CA ILE A 543 16.71 4.51 29.41
C ILE A 543 17.66 4.72 28.23
N ASN A 544 18.85 4.12 28.27
CA ASN A 544 19.87 4.32 27.24
C ASN A 544 19.42 3.84 25.85
N ALA A 545 18.87 2.63 25.76
CA ALA A 545 18.41 2.07 24.49
C ALA A 545 17.18 2.81 23.94
N GLY A 546 16.24 3.19 24.82
CA GLY A 546 15.04 3.94 24.46
C GLY A 546 15.37 5.33 23.90
N THR A 547 16.26 6.09 24.56
CA THR A 547 16.66 7.42 24.08
C THR A 547 17.55 7.35 22.83
N ALA A 548 18.37 6.30 22.69
CA ALA A 548 19.19 6.10 21.51
C ALA A 548 18.36 5.89 20.23
N ALA A 549 17.16 5.31 20.34
CA ALA A 549 16.26 5.08 19.20
C ALA A 549 15.86 6.38 18.49
N TYR A 550 15.90 7.53 19.18
CA TYR A 550 15.65 8.84 18.56
C TYR A 550 16.68 9.20 17.48
N PHE A 551 17.91 8.72 17.58
CA PHE A 551 18.94 9.05 16.59
C PHE A 551 18.77 8.34 15.25
N ALA A 552 17.92 7.32 15.16
CA ALA A 552 17.64 6.60 13.92
C ALA A 552 17.04 7.49 12.81
N PHE A 553 16.43 8.61 13.18
CA PHE A 553 15.91 9.59 12.22
C PHE A 553 17.01 10.17 11.32
N GLN A 554 18.20 10.43 11.88
CA GLN A 554 19.33 10.93 11.09
C GLN A 554 19.75 9.93 10.02
N SER A 555 19.83 8.64 10.36
CA SER A 555 20.15 7.58 9.40
C SER A 555 19.11 7.49 8.28
N ALA A 556 17.82 7.59 8.63
CA ALA A 556 16.75 7.59 7.63
C ALA A 556 16.82 8.80 6.70
N VAL A 557 17.01 10.02 7.24
CA VAL A 557 17.16 11.24 6.42
C VAL A 557 18.39 11.16 5.53
N THR A 558 19.48 10.58 6.01
CA THR A 558 20.70 10.36 5.22
C THR A 558 20.44 9.42 4.05
N ALA A 559 19.68 8.35 4.25
CA ALA A 559 19.34 7.38 3.20
C ALA A 559 18.46 7.96 2.09
N ILE A 560 17.66 8.99 2.38
CA ILE A 560 16.74 9.61 1.40
C ILE A 560 17.26 10.95 0.85
N ARG A 561 18.49 11.34 1.19
CA ARG A 561 19.02 12.69 0.93
C ARG A 561 19.08 13.05 -0.56
N ASP A 562 19.23 12.06 -1.44
CA ASP A 562 19.35 12.29 -2.88
C ASP A 562 17.99 12.62 -3.52
N HIS A 563 16.89 12.38 -2.78
CA HIS A 563 15.53 12.75 -3.18
C HIS A 563 15.08 14.10 -2.62
N LEU A 564 15.92 14.79 -1.84
CA LEU A 564 15.56 16.01 -1.12
C LEU A 564 16.58 17.12 -1.36
N ASP A 565 16.09 18.34 -1.53
CA ASP A 565 16.95 19.52 -1.43
C ASP A 565 17.34 19.80 0.04
N LEU A 566 18.35 20.65 0.22
CA LEU A 566 18.86 21.02 1.54
C LEU A 566 17.80 21.70 2.41
N SER A 567 16.92 22.52 1.83
CA SER A 567 15.89 23.25 2.56
C SER A 567 14.84 22.29 3.13
N ARG A 568 14.38 21.31 2.34
CA ARG A 568 13.47 20.25 2.79
C ARG A 568 14.13 19.41 3.87
N THR A 569 15.39 19.03 3.68
CA THR A 569 16.16 18.26 4.67
C THR A 569 16.22 18.96 6.04
N VAL A 570 16.53 20.26 6.07
CA VAL A 570 16.54 21.06 7.32
C VAL A 570 15.15 21.12 7.95
N THR A 571 14.11 21.32 7.13
CA THR A 571 12.72 21.36 7.60
C THR A 571 12.27 20.04 8.25
N LEU A 572 12.73 18.91 7.71
CA LEU A 572 12.49 17.59 8.30
C LEU A 572 13.10 17.48 9.70
N TYR A 573 14.36 17.92 9.89
CA TYR A 573 14.97 17.97 11.21
C TYR A 573 14.25 18.91 12.16
N ASP A 574 13.85 20.10 11.71
CA ASP A 574 13.11 21.05 12.55
C ASP A 574 11.79 20.46 13.04
N ALA A 575 11.01 19.82 12.16
CA ALA A 575 9.77 19.13 12.52
C ALA A 575 10.02 17.94 13.46
N TYR A 576 11.10 17.18 13.26
CA TYR A 576 11.47 16.07 14.13
C TYR A 576 11.84 16.55 15.55
N PHE A 577 12.69 17.56 15.67
CA PHE A 577 13.06 18.12 16.97
C PHE A 577 11.92 18.87 17.66
N GLU A 578 11.04 19.52 16.89
CA GLU A 578 9.77 20.07 17.40
C GLU A 578 8.90 18.98 18.02
N THR A 579 8.75 17.85 17.32
CA THR A 579 8.03 16.67 17.82
C THR A 579 8.60 16.17 19.14
N MET A 580 9.92 15.98 19.23
CA MET A 580 10.55 15.50 20.46
C MET A 580 10.35 16.47 21.63
N ARG A 581 10.53 17.78 21.41
CA ARG A 581 10.30 18.78 22.47
C ARG A 581 8.86 18.81 22.94
N ALA A 582 7.91 18.81 22.01
CA ALA A 582 6.48 18.85 22.31
C ALA A 582 6.03 17.58 23.05
N ALA A 583 6.44 16.40 22.58
CA ALA A 583 6.11 15.12 23.21
C ALA A 583 6.62 15.04 24.65
N HIS A 584 7.88 15.45 24.92
CA HIS A 584 8.41 15.47 26.28
C HIS A 584 7.75 16.55 27.16
N ALA A 585 7.34 17.69 26.59
CA ALA A 585 6.56 18.68 27.32
C ALA A 585 5.18 18.14 27.69
N GLY A 586 4.51 17.44 26.77
CA GLY A 586 3.25 16.73 27.03
C GLY A 586 3.41 15.66 28.10
N GLN A 587 4.48 14.87 28.04
CA GLN A 587 4.82 13.87 29.06
C GLN A 587 5.07 14.52 30.42
N ALA A 588 5.81 15.63 30.47
CA ALA A 588 6.04 16.35 31.72
C ALA A 588 4.74 16.84 32.36
N LEU A 589 3.78 17.29 31.55
CA LEU A 589 2.45 17.67 32.02
C LEU A 589 1.63 16.45 32.47
N ASP A 590 1.72 15.31 31.79
CA ASP A 590 1.06 14.05 32.19
C ASP A 590 1.63 13.50 33.51
N ILE A 591 2.97 13.56 33.71
CA ILE A 591 3.65 13.17 34.96
C ILE A 591 3.34 14.14 36.11
N ALA A 592 3.39 15.45 35.84
CA ALA A 592 2.89 16.45 36.79
C ALA A 592 1.43 16.17 37.13
N GLY A 593 0.73 15.55 36.18
CA GLY A 593 -0.61 15.04 36.25
C GLY A 593 -1.54 16.12 36.75
N ASN A 594 -2.28 15.73 37.77
CA ASN A 594 -3.23 16.55 38.47
C ASN A 594 -2.62 17.29 39.67
N ARG A 595 -1.42 17.88 39.54
CA ARG A 595 -0.98 18.97 40.44
C ARG A 595 -1.85 20.19 40.18
N LEU A 596 -3.09 20.03 40.59
CA LEU A 596 -4.21 20.88 40.31
C LEU A 596 -4.16 22.05 41.28
N GLU A 597 -3.22 22.98 41.05
CA GLU A 597 -3.36 24.34 41.54
C GLU A 597 -4.79 24.86 41.20
N ASN A 598 -5.36 24.36 40.10
CA ASN A 598 -6.70 24.66 39.64
C ASN A 598 -7.85 23.83 40.24
N LEU A 599 -7.69 22.60 40.75
CA LEU A 599 -8.84 21.83 41.29
C LEU A 599 -9.19 22.33 42.67
N THR A 600 -8.20 22.65 43.50
CA THR A 600 -8.49 23.36 44.75
C THR A 600 -9.22 24.67 44.45
N ASP A 601 -8.76 25.42 43.44
CA ASP A 601 -9.45 26.64 42.99
C ASP A 601 -10.85 26.37 42.37
N ILE A 602 -11.07 25.25 41.69
CA ILE A 602 -12.39 24.84 41.15
C ILE A 602 -13.33 24.47 42.30
N LEU A 603 -12.85 23.66 43.26
CA LEU A 603 -13.60 23.23 44.45
C LEU A 603 -13.97 24.42 45.34
N ASP A 604 -13.10 25.43 45.41
CA ASP A 604 -13.33 26.69 46.12
C ASP A 604 -14.12 27.72 45.29
N GLY A 605 -14.50 27.39 44.05
CA GLY A 605 -15.29 28.26 43.16
C GLY A 605 -14.53 29.48 42.60
N ARG A 606 -13.20 29.49 42.66
CA ARG A 606 -12.34 30.57 42.14
C ARG A 606 -12.14 30.48 40.63
N THR A 607 -12.26 29.28 40.05
CA THR A 607 -12.03 29.01 38.62
C THR A 607 -13.10 28.07 38.06
N SER A 608 -13.41 28.19 36.76
CA SER A 608 -14.36 27.31 36.07
C SER A 608 -13.81 25.88 35.88
N PRO A 609 -14.62 24.83 36.06
CA PRO A 609 -14.25 23.44 35.76
C PRO A 609 -13.75 23.21 34.33
N SER A 610 -14.15 24.05 33.37
CA SER A 610 -13.70 23.97 31.96
C SER A 610 -12.18 24.07 31.76
N VAL A 611 -11.44 24.54 32.77
CA VAL A 611 -9.98 24.57 32.74
C VAL A 611 -9.39 23.15 32.74
N LEU A 612 -10.02 22.17 33.40
CA LEU A 612 -9.55 20.78 33.41
C LEU A 612 -9.54 20.20 32.00
N GLU A 613 -10.64 20.36 31.26
CA GLU A 613 -10.76 19.85 29.90
C GLU A 613 -9.69 20.47 28.98
N LYS A 614 -9.48 21.79 29.08
CA LYS A 614 -8.45 22.48 28.29
C LYS A 614 -7.04 21.96 28.59
N GLN A 615 -6.74 21.64 29.84
CA GLN A 615 -5.45 21.08 30.24
C GLN A 615 -5.26 19.67 29.69
N VAL A 616 -6.25 18.80 29.82
CA VAL A 616 -6.19 17.42 29.28
C VAL A 616 -6.07 17.44 27.76
N LEU A 617 -6.83 18.29 27.06
CA LEU A 617 -6.70 18.48 25.61
C LEU A 617 -5.32 19.00 25.21
N ALA A 618 -4.68 19.85 26.01
CA ALA A 618 -3.31 20.30 25.77
C ALA A 618 -2.30 19.15 25.93
N ILE A 619 -2.49 18.27 26.91
CA ILE A 619 -1.69 17.05 27.07
C ILE A 619 -1.86 16.15 25.84
N HIS A 620 -3.10 15.88 25.40
CA HIS A 620 -3.36 15.06 24.21
C HIS A 620 -2.71 15.64 22.96
N ARG A 621 -2.80 16.96 22.79
CA ARG A 621 -2.17 17.68 21.69
C ARG A 621 -0.66 17.49 21.68
N LEU A 622 0.00 17.69 22.83
CA LEU A 622 1.46 17.68 22.94
C LEU A 622 2.06 16.27 23.02
N LYS A 623 1.43 15.33 23.73
CA LYS A 623 1.95 13.96 23.92
C LYS A 623 1.66 13.06 22.72
N THR A 624 0.51 13.24 22.05
CA THR A 624 0.04 12.31 21.01
C THR A 624 -0.15 12.96 19.65
N ALA A 625 -0.95 14.03 19.58
CA ALA A 625 -1.40 14.56 18.29
C ALA A 625 -0.27 15.21 17.48
N ILE A 626 0.63 15.95 18.13
CA ILE A 626 1.75 16.62 17.48
C ILE A 626 2.68 15.64 16.76
N ILE A 627 2.81 14.41 17.27
CA ILE A 627 3.65 13.37 16.64
C ILE A 627 3.06 13.02 15.27
N ALA A 628 1.75 12.74 15.22
CA ALA A 628 1.08 12.44 13.96
C ALA A 628 1.08 13.66 13.02
N ALA A 629 0.79 14.85 13.56
CA ALA A 629 0.73 16.08 12.79
C ALA A 629 2.08 16.42 12.15
N ASN A 630 3.19 16.26 12.87
CA ASN A 630 4.53 16.49 12.32
C ASN A 630 5.00 15.37 11.39
N ILE A 631 4.55 14.13 11.55
CA ILE A 631 4.74 13.09 10.52
C ILE A 631 4.06 13.51 9.21
N ALA A 632 2.83 14.03 9.29
CA ALA A 632 2.12 14.54 8.13
C ALA A 632 2.80 15.78 7.54
N LYS A 633 3.28 16.72 8.37
CA LYS A 633 4.10 17.88 7.96
C LYS A 633 5.34 17.45 7.19
N MET A 634 6.10 16.49 7.71
CA MET A 634 7.28 15.94 7.04
C MET A 634 6.91 15.32 5.68
N SER A 635 5.79 14.62 5.63
CA SER A 635 5.26 13.99 4.40
C SER A 635 4.85 15.02 3.34
N ALA A 636 4.18 16.10 3.74
CA ALA A 636 3.84 17.22 2.88
C ALA A 636 5.09 17.93 2.33
N VAL A 637 6.11 18.14 3.18
CA VAL A 637 7.40 18.73 2.78
C VAL A 637 8.12 17.84 1.77
N ILE A 638 8.14 16.53 2.00
CA ILE A 638 8.72 15.54 1.07
C ILE A 638 8.04 15.64 -0.30
N ALA A 639 6.70 15.65 -0.31
CA ALA A 639 5.91 15.72 -1.53
C ALA A 639 5.90 17.12 -2.19
N GLY A 640 6.51 18.13 -1.57
CA GLY A 640 6.56 19.49 -2.10
C GLY A 640 5.20 20.22 -2.08
N ALA A 641 4.33 19.88 -1.14
CA ALA A 641 3.04 20.56 -0.96
C ALA A 641 3.22 22.05 -0.62
N SER A 642 2.23 22.87 -0.99
CA SER A 642 2.24 24.30 -0.66
C SER A 642 2.13 24.54 0.85
N PRO A 643 2.47 25.75 1.34
CA PRO A 643 2.28 26.11 2.75
C PRO A 643 0.83 25.94 3.22
N GLU A 644 -0.15 26.30 2.38
CA GLU A 644 -1.58 26.18 2.68
C GLU A 644 -2.01 24.72 2.75
N GLN A 645 -1.57 23.89 1.79
CA GLN A 645 -1.80 22.44 1.80
C GLN A 645 -1.20 21.79 3.05
N THR A 646 0.03 22.18 3.39
CA THR A 646 0.75 21.67 4.57
C THR A 646 0.01 22.04 5.85
N LEU A 647 -0.43 23.29 5.99
CA LEU A 647 -1.18 23.74 7.16
C LEU A 647 -2.51 22.98 7.31
N ALA A 648 -3.29 22.85 6.23
CA ALA A 648 -4.57 22.14 6.25
C ALA A 648 -4.40 20.67 6.63
N LEU A 649 -3.36 20.01 6.11
CA LEU A 649 -3.03 18.63 6.48
C LEU A 649 -2.63 18.52 7.95
N VAL A 650 -1.76 19.40 8.43
CA VAL A 650 -1.30 19.41 9.84
C VAL A 650 -2.48 19.59 10.78
N GLU A 651 -3.35 20.56 10.51
CA GLU A 651 -4.57 20.79 11.30
C GLU A 651 -5.49 19.56 11.28
N TYR A 652 -5.69 18.93 10.12
CA TYR A 652 -6.49 17.70 10.02
C TYR A 652 -5.93 16.57 10.89
N ILE A 653 -4.64 16.27 10.75
CA ILE A 653 -4.00 15.16 11.46
C ILE A 653 -3.85 15.46 12.96
N GLU A 654 -3.64 16.71 13.35
CA GLU A 654 -3.66 17.11 14.76
C GLU A 654 -5.04 16.86 15.39
N ASN A 655 -6.11 17.32 14.74
CA ASN A 655 -7.48 17.08 15.23
C ASN A 655 -7.80 15.59 15.28
N LEU A 656 -7.39 14.82 14.26
CA LEU A 656 -7.51 13.37 14.27
C LEU A 656 -6.75 12.73 15.45
N GLY A 657 -5.55 13.20 15.76
CA GLY A 657 -4.76 12.73 16.90
C GLY A 657 -5.38 13.06 18.26
N ILE A 658 -6.04 14.22 18.38
CA ILE A 658 -6.80 14.60 19.59
C ILE A 658 -8.05 13.72 19.72
N ALA A 659 -8.83 13.58 18.65
CA ALA A 659 -10.03 12.73 18.61
C ALA A 659 -9.70 11.27 18.93
N PHE A 660 -8.59 10.76 18.41
CA PHE A 660 -8.07 9.43 18.72
C PHE A 660 -7.85 9.25 20.24
N GLN A 661 -7.26 10.23 20.92
CA GLN A 661 -7.01 10.12 22.35
C GLN A 661 -8.29 10.31 23.18
N ILE A 662 -9.23 11.15 22.74
CA ILE A 662 -10.58 11.22 23.35
C ILE A 662 -11.28 9.86 23.26
N MET A 663 -11.15 9.15 22.13
CA MET A 663 -11.74 7.82 21.98
C MET A 663 -11.03 6.76 22.84
N ASP A 664 -9.70 6.84 23.02
CA ASP A 664 -8.99 5.96 23.97
C ASP A 664 -9.51 6.14 25.40
N ASP A 665 -9.73 7.39 25.85
CA ASP A 665 -10.34 7.70 27.15
C ASP A 665 -11.77 7.15 27.25
N VAL A 666 -12.57 7.26 26.17
CA VAL A 666 -13.93 6.69 26.12
C VAL A 666 -13.89 5.16 26.24
N TYR A 667 -12.96 4.50 25.56
CA TYR A 667 -12.83 3.05 25.61
C TYR A 667 -12.32 2.54 26.95
N ASP A 668 -11.54 3.33 27.69
CA ASP A 668 -11.21 3.02 29.08
C ASP A 668 -12.49 2.86 29.92
N LEU A 669 -13.51 3.70 29.68
CA LEU A 669 -14.79 3.66 30.41
C LEU A 669 -15.80 2.64 29.86
N ARG A 670 -15.91 2.47 28.54
CA ARG A 670 -16.86 1.50 27.93
C ARG A 670 -16.34 0.07 27.90
N GLY A 671 -15.03 -0.09 28.08
CA GLY A 671 -14.33 -1.33 27.80
C GLY A 671 -14.18 -1.59 26.30
N TRP A 672 -13.28 -2.51 25.96
CA TRP A 672 -12.88 -2.79 24.58
C TRP A 672 -13.65 -3.97 23.94
N SER A 673 -14.73 -4.45 24.56
CA SER A 673 -15.45 -5.69 24.17
C SER A 673 -16.12 -5.66 22.80
N HIS A 674 -16.45 -4.48 22.27
CA HIS A 674 -17.07 -4.29 20.94
C HIS A 674 -16.05 -4.15 19.80
N VAL A 675 -14.76 -4.12 20.12
CA VAL A 675 -13.66 -3.94 19.17
C VAL A 675 -12.73 -5.17 19.12
N LEU A 676 -12.82 -6.04 20.13
CA LEU A 676 -12.19 -7.35 20.13
C LEU A 676 -13.02 -8.33 19.27
N ASP A 677 -12.41 -8.92 18.24
CA ASP A 677 -13.01 -10.05 17.53
C ASP A 677 -13.27 -11.18 18.56
N PRO A 678 -14.51 -11.66 18.74
CA PRO A 678 -14.82 -12.77 19.64
C PRO A 678 -14.01 -14.04 19.39
N ARG A 679 -13.48 -14.21 18.17
CA ARG A 679 -12.61 -15.32 17.75
C ARG A 679 -11.13 -15.06 18.05
N ALA A 680 -10.73 -13.79 18.20
CA ALA A 680 -9.37 -13.45 18.59
C ALA A 680 -9.19 -13.69 20.09
N ARG A 681 -8.41 -14.72 20.44
CA ARG A 681 -7.87 -14.92 21.80
C ARG A 681 -6.81 -13.87 22.15
N ALA A 682 -7.03 -12.61 21.82
CA ALA A 682 -6.14 -11.53 22.22
C ALA A 682 -6.25 -11.38 23.75
N LYS A 683 -5.11 -11.43 24.45
CA LYS A 683 -5.06 -11.10 25.87
C LYS A 683 -5.57 -9.67 26.01
N VAL A 684 -6.60 -9.46 26.82
CA VAL A 684 -7.07 -8.12 27.18
C VAL A 684 -5.89 -7.39 27.88
N LEU A 685 -5.32 -6.38 27.21
CA LEU A 685 -4.09 -5.70 27.64
C LEU A 685 -4.34 -4.59 28.67
N LYS A 686 -5.55 -4.02 28.72
CA LYS A 686 -5.98 -3.00 29.70
C LYS A 686 -7.30 -3.40 30.36
N ARG A 687 -7.49 -3.08 31.64
CA ARG A 687 -8.75 -3.30 32.36
C ARG A 687 -9.62 -2.05 32.27
N ARG A 688 -10.94 -2.23 32.14
CA ARG A 688 -11.92 -1.13 32.09
C ARG A 688 -11.75 -0.23 33.31
N GLY A 689 -11.57 1.07 33.13
CA GLY A 689 -11.40 2.07 34.20
C GLY A 689 -9.97 2.14 34.77
N ASP A 690 -8.94 1.77 34.02
CA ASP A 690 -7.56 1.82 34.52
C ASP A 690 -7.08 3.28 34.75
N ASP A 691 -7.61 4.25 34.01
CA ASP A 691 -7.35 5.67 34.27
C ASP A 691 -7.93 6.12 35.63
N ILE A 692 -9.15 5.65 35.95
CA ILE A 692 -9.77 5.91 37.26
C ILE A 692 -8.93 5.29 38.37
N ARG A 693 -8.49 4.03 38.21
CA ARG A 693 -7.67 3.31 39.22
C ARG A 693 -6.33 4.00 39.48
N SER A 694 -5.72 4.58 38.45
CA SER A 694 -4.44 5.30 38.55
C SER A 694 -4.58 6.74 39.05
N GLY A 695 -5.82 7.26 39.12
CA GLY A 695 -6.15 8.62 39.54
C GLY A 695 -5.92 9.67 38.47
N LYS A 696 -5.98 9.26 37.20
CA LYS A 696 -5.85 10.14 36.04
C LYS A 696 -7.20 10.81 35.74
N ILE A 697 -7.18 12.15 35.62
CA ILE A 697 -8.35 12.90 35.11
C ILE A 697 -8.20 12.95 33.60
N ASN A 698 -8.99 12.14 32.92
CA ASN A 698 -9.08 12.09 31.46
C ASN A 698 -10.27 12.93 30.96
N ILE A 699 -10.54 12.96 29.65
CA ILE A 699 -11.54 13.90 29.08
C ILE A 699 -12.95 13.71 29.66
N PRO A 700 -13.54 12.50 29.72
CA PRO A 700 -14.84 12.31 30.36
C PRO A 700 -14.89 12.81 31.81
N ILE A 701 -13.86 12.53 32.60
CA ILE A 701 -13.77 12.96 34.02
C ILE A 701 -13.67 14.49 34.12
N ALA A 702 -12.90 15.14 33.25
CA ALA A 702 -12.79 16.59 33.19
C ALA A 702 -14.12 17.25 32.79
N LYS A 703 -14.86 16.65 31.85
CA LYS A 703 -16.14 17.15 31.33
C LYS A 703 -17.30 17.09 32.33
N ALA A 704 -17.20 16.22 33.35
CA ALA A 704 -18.19 16.12 34.41
C ALA A 704 -18.56 17.50 35.00
N GLY A 705 -17.56 18.39 35.18
CA GLY A 705 -17.74 19.69 35.83
C GLY A 705 -18.66 20.69 35.14
N TYR A 706 -19.00 20.49 33.87
CA TYR A 706 -19.98 21.35 33.18
C TYR A 706 -21.20 20.59 32.65
N MET A 707 -21.14 19.24 32.59
CA MET A 707 -22.26 18.39 32.16
C MET A 707 -23.11 17.87 33.31
N MET A 708 -22.59 17.89 34.54
CA MET A 708 -23.23 17.34 35.72
C MET A 708 -23.42 18.43 36.79
N PRO A 709 -24.34 18.23 37.75
CA PRO A 709 -24.37 19.03 38.97
C PRO A 709 -22.99 19.04 39.65
N PHE A 710 -22.59 20.21 40.18
CA PHE A 710 -21.24 20.41 40.71
C PHE A 710 -20.86 19.42 41.81
N GLU A 711 -21.78 19.05 42.70
CA GLU A 711 -21.52 18.08 43.77
C GLU A 711 -21.25 16.66 43.23
N ASP A 712 -21.93 16.27 42.14
CA ASP A 712 -21.70 14.97 41.49
C ASP A 712 -20.34 14.95 40.79
N ALA A 713 -20.00 16.03 40.08
CA ALA A 713 -18.69 16.21 39.46
C ALA A 713 -17.56 16.23 40.50
N ARG A 714 -17.79 16.94 41.62
CA ARG A 714 -16.88 16.97 42.76
C ARG A 714 -16.63 15.57 43.32
N TRP A 715 -17.70 14.80 43.54
CA TRP A 715 -17.58 13.43 44.03
C TRP A 715 -16.76 12.56 43.07
N ILE A 716 -16.95 12.70 41.75
CA ILE A 716 -16.14 12.00 40.74
C ILE A 716 -14.66 12.37 40.87
N TRP A 717 -14.32 13.66 40.94
CA TRP A 717 -12.93 14.11 41.02
C TRP A 717 -12.24 13.65 42.31
N GLU A 718 -12.90 13.81 43.47
CA GLU A 718 -12.38 13.36 44.75
C GLU A 718 -12.18 11.83 44.75
N THR A 719 -13.10 11.08 44.15
CA THR A 719 -13.02 9.63 44.02
C THR A 719 -11.85 9.20 43.15
N VAL A 720 -11.71 9.76 41.94
CA VAL A 720 -10.59 9.44 41.03
C VAL A 720 -9.25 9.75 41.70
N LEU A 721 -9.11 10.94 42.32
CA LEU A 721 -7.86 11.36 42.96
C LEU A 721 -7.49 10.54 44.20
N SER A 722 -8.46 9.84 44.81
CA SER A 722 -8.19 8.87 45.88
C SER A 722 -7.39 7.64 45.41
N LYS A 723 -7.25 7.45 44.10
CA LYS A 723 -6.62 6.29 43.44
C LYS A 723 -7.25 4.97 43.92
N PRO A 724 -8.53 4.70 43.56
CA PRO A 724 -9.29 3.54 44.01
C PRO A 724 -8.82 2.24 43.31
N SER A 725 -7.52 1.96 43.36
CA SER A 725 -6.82 0.92 42.59
C SER A 725 -7.33 -0.51 42.81
N GLN A 726 -7.98 -0.78 43.95
CA GLN A 726 -8.58 -2.08 44.27
C GLN A 726 -10.09 -2.02 44.53
N ASP A 727 -10.72 -0.84 44.41
CA ASP A 727 -12.16 -0.68 44.69
C ASP A 727 -12.98 -0.71 43.39
N GLU A 728 -13.26 -1.91 42.92
CA GLU A 728 -14.01 -2.14 41.69
C GLU A 728 -15.44 -1.58 41.74
N ALA A 729 -16.07 -1.58 42.92
CA ALA A 729 -17.42 -1.05 43.08
C ALA A 729 -17.43 0.47 42.91
N LEU A 730 -16.44 1.14 43.48
CA LEU A 730 -16.30 2.59 43.38
C LEU A 730 -15.90 3.03 41.96
N VAL A 731 -15.00 2.30 41.30
CA VAL A 731 -14.66 2.52 39.88
C VAL A 731 -15.90 2.38 39.00
N GLN A 732 -16.70 1.31 39.18
CA GLN A 732 -17.92 1.12 38.40
C GLN A 732 -18.95 2.22 38.68
N ALA A 733 -19.09 2.68 39.92
CA ALA A 733 -20.01 3.76 40.26
C ALA A 733 -19.65 5.09 39.59
N VAL A 734 -18.35 5.41 39.45
CA VAL A 734 -17.90 6.59 38.68
C VAL A 734 -18.27 6.45 37.21
N ILE A 735 -18.03 5.27 36.62
CA ILE A 735 -18.38 4.99 35.21
C ILE A 735 -19.89 5.15 35.01
N ASP A 736 -20.71 4.55 35.87
CA ASP A 736 -22.17 4.59 35.77
C ASP A 736 -22.71 6.04 35.86
N GLN A 737 -22.12 6.88 36.71
CA GLN A 737 -22.48 8.29 36.83
C GLN A 737 -22.15 9.10 35.56
N LEU A 738 -20.97 8.86 34.97
CA LEU A 738 -20.57 9.51 33.71
C LEU A 738 -21.47 9.06 32.54
N GLU A 739 -21.82 7.78 32.49
CA GLU A 739 -22.72 7.22 31.47
C GLU A 739 -24.16 7.72 31.64
N SER A 740 -24.71 7.75 32.86
CA SER A 740 -26.10 8.17 33.12
C SER A 740 -26.36 9.64 32.77
N HIS A 741 -25.32 10.47 32.82
CA HIS A 741 -25.39 11.89 32.44
C HIS A 741 -25.02 12.14 30.97
N GLY A 742 -24.77 11.08 30.18
CA GLY A 742 -24.46 11.19 28.75
C GLY A 742 -23.08 11.79 28.44
N VAL A 743 -22.18 11.88 29.42
CA VAL A 743 -20.84 12.48 29.24
C VAL A 743 -20.03 11.68 28.22
N VAL A 744 -20.10 10.36 28.31
CA VAL A 744 -19.37 9.45 27.42
C VAL A 744 -19.87 9.55 25.98
N ASP A 745 -21.20 9.59 25.76
CA ASP A 745 -21.79 9.76 24.43
C ASP A 745 -21.42 11.11 23.79
N GLN A 746 -21.38 12.17 24.60
CA GLN A 746 -20.97 13.48 24.14
C GLN A 746 -19.51 13.50 23.69
N CYS A 747 -18.60 12.82 24.41
CA CYS A 747 -17.20 12.68 23.99
C CYS A 747 -17.08 11.99 22.62
N VAL A 748 -17.83 10.92 22.39
CA VAL A 748 -17.85 10.21 21.10
C VAL A 748 -18.33 11.13 19.97
N LYS A 749 -19.42 11.85 20.20
CA LYS A 749 -19.98 12.78 19.23
C LYS A 749 -18.97 13.87 18.86
N GLU A 750 -18.32 14.47 19.84
CA GLU A 750 -17.32 15.52 19.63
C GLU A 750 -16.08 15.01 18.90
N ALA A 751 -15.59 13.81 19.23
CA ALA A 751 -14.46 13.20 18.52
C ALA A 751 -14.78 12.95 17.04
N HIS A 752 -15.97 12.45 16.72
CA HIS A 752 -16.42 12.26 15.33
C HIS A 752 -16.56 13.59 14.59
N GLN A 753 -17.22 14.59 15.20
CA GLN A 753 -17.40 15.92 14.61
C GLN A 753 -16.04 16.59 14.32
N MET A 754 -15.09 16.47 15.25
CA MET A 754 -13.74 16.99 15.09
C MET A 754 -13.03 16.42 13.85
N VAL A 755 -13.17 15.12 13.57
CA VAL A 755 -12.59 14.49 12.38
C VAL A 755 -13.26 14.99 11.10
N ASP A 756 -14.58 15.08 11.06
CA ASP A 756 -15.33 15.52 9.86
C ASP A 756 -15.13 17.00 9.56
N GLU A 757 -15.18 17.87 10.56
CA GLU A 757 -14.96 19.31 10.39
C GLU A 757 -13.54 19.63 9.93
N ALA A 758 -12.55 18.89 10.43
CA ALA A 758 -11.18 19.03 10.01
C ALA A 758 -10.95 18.45 8.59
N TRP A 759 -11.59 17.34 8.24
CA TRP A 759 -11.55 16.78 6.89
C TRP A 759 -12.13 17.74 5.85
N ALA A 760 -13.28 18.36 6.14
CA ALA A 760 -13.93 19.31 5.22
C ALA A 760 -13.05 20.52 4.85
N LYS A 761 -12.11 20.92 5.73
CA LYS A 761 -11.14 21.99 5.46
C LYS A 761 -9.94 21.52 4.64
N MET A 762 -9.66 20.22 4.65
CA MET A 762 -8.47 19.61 4.06
C MET A 762 -8.74 18.99 2.69
N GLU A 763 -9.90 18.36 2.50
CA GLU A 763 -10.18 17.52 1.33
C GLU A 763 -10.08 18.25 -0.02
N GLY A 764 -10.31 19.57 -0.04
CA GLY A 764 -10.23 20.40 -1.25
C GLY A 764 -8.80 20.68 -1.71
N TYR A 765 -7.80 20.38 -0.87
CA TYR A 765 -6.38 20.51 -1.21
C TYR A 765 -5.77 19.25 -1.82
N LEU A 766 -6.53 18.14 -1.82
CA LEU A 766 -6.10 16.85 -2.36
C LEU A 766 -6.79 16.55 -3.68
N THR A 767 -6.04 15.98 -4.63
CA THR A 767 -6.64 15.34 -5.82
C THR A 767 -7.48 14.13 -5.39
N ASP A 768 -8.53 13.86 -6.14
CA ASP A 768 -9.31 12.64 -5.97
C ASP A 768 -8.43 11.45 -6.37
N SER A 769 -7.78 10.85 -5.37
CA SER A 769 -6.78 9.78 -5.53
C SER A 769 -7.08 8.61 -4.61
N GLN A 770 -6.52 7.43 -4.90
CA GLN A 770 -6.63 6.30 -3.97
C GLN A 770 -6.06 6.67 -2.59
N ALA A 771 -5.01 7.48 -2.53
CA ALA A 771 -4.44 7.94 -1.26
C ALA A 771 -5.44 8.81 -0.47
N LYS A 772 -6.18 9.71 -1.12
CA LYS A 772 -7.26 10.48 -0.48
C LYS A 772 -8.34 9.57 0.13
N VAL A 773 -8.76 8.54 -0.61
CA VAL A 773 -9.73 7.52 -0.13
C VAL A 773 -9.20 6.82 1.13
N HIS A 774 -7.96 6.34 1.10
CA HIS A 774 -7.33 5.70 2.25
C HIS A 774 -7.17 6.63 3.45
N LEU A 775 -6.82 7.90 3.22
CA LEU A 775 -6.69 8.89 4.28
C LEU A 775 -8.04 9.19 4.95
N ARG A 776 -9.11 9.31 4.15
CA ARG A 776 -10.49 9.49 4.67
C ARG A 776 -10.94 8.30 5.50
N ALA A 777 -10.72 7.08 4.99
CA ALA A 777 -11.07 5.85 5.70
C ALA A 777 -10.26 5.70 7.00
N LEU A 778 -8.97 6.03 6.97
CA LEU A 778 -8.10 6.00 8.14
C LEU A 778 -8.59 6.94 9.25
N GLY A 779 -9.04 8.15 8.89
CA GLY A 779 -9.57 9.12 9.85
C GLY A 779 -10.71 8.53 10.69
N TRP A 780 -11.67 7.89 10.03
CA TRP A 780 -12.78 7.22 10.72
C TRP A 780 -12.37 5.93 11.44
N TYR A 781 -11.45 5.17 10.86
CA TYR A 781 -10.94 3.94 11.47
C TYR A 781 -10.35 4.20 12.85
N LEU A 782 -9.57 5.29 12.98
CA LEU A 782 -8.90 5.67 14.23
C LEU A 782 -9.87 6.08 15.34
N VAL A 783 -11.10 6.50 15.03
CA VAL A 783 -12.11 6.90 16.02
C VAL A 783 -13.24 5.88 16.20
N LYS A 784 -13.47 4.96 15.26
CA LYS A 784 -14.52 3.91 15.36
C LYS A 784 -14.01 2.56 15.84
N HIS A 785 -12.79 2.17 15.44
CA HIS A 785 -12.31 0.78 15.57
C HIS A 785 -10.99 0.66 16.31
N ASN A 786 -10.47 1.75 16.86
CA ASN A 786 -9.20 1.72 17.56
C ASN A 786 -9.37 1.27 19.02
N SER A 787 -9.39 -0.04 19.27
CA SER A 787 -9.03 -0.62 20.56
C SER A 787 -7.62 -1.17 20.53
N ILE A 788 -6.93 -1.13 21.67
CA ILE A 788 -5.55 -1.61 21.88
C ILE A 788 -5.38 -3.08 21.47
#